data_AF-A0A936LSL5-F1
#
_entry.id   AF-A0A936LSL5-F1
#
_cell.length_a   1.000
_cell.length_b   1.000
_cell.length_c   1.000
_cell.angle_alpha   90.00
_cell.angle_beta   90.00
_cell.angle_gamma   90.00
#
_symmetry.space_group_name_H-M   'P 1'
#
loop_
_entity.id
_entity.type
_entity.pdbx_description
1 polymer ?
#
loop_
_entity_poly.entity_id
_entity_poly.type
_entity_poly.pdbx_seq_one_letter_code
_entity_poly.pdbx_strand_id
1 'polypeptide(L)'
;MRLYWFIAFSCLYFAESTSQGKLILQIDDMDNAPFQNIEVEIVQLQLKVFTDLKGQCIFPIIPKGVYAVAIDYLYGIEYRTLYMPMSDTSIHVQLERRVAFDEILIRSYQMGITAFPNASDLGGEILQELHKSKDIPYVLAGSPGVLVSSDAGNGVGYTGIRFRGLDPSHIQLTINGIPFTDAESSLSYFVDIPDILSNSERISLIRGNVPNRPGTPSFGGAMDIQTNHLRFTPGARAELQYGSFNTFKFSAGAHSGLLENKYYFEVGLSQMKSDGYIERSASKLNSFYFAAGIVNKKNSFRLNYIHGSEKTGQAWFGLPVQYEFVDSLRRFNAAGMERQTGPYDNEIDDYKQDHLQFFYQQQCADFLTWSNTLNYTHGNGFYENYKAEVDLLPYEINAYGIQKADIIRQKWLSNHYLFLRSELLINPSKSFEFRPEISLSSYDGNHFGRVKDVILDSFEKIKNFYYQNEGTKLDGSLGFKLLWKPGSNWDVNVDILYRQVKHEIIGIKEFNLPLQYELHFKSFTPKLFVSKYFSENGSLFSSIGYMQREPFREDIVVGDLNNTSEELIDFELGMHLNGKKNIKASLNAYYMYYPSLRGLSGELSDVGEPLFINLRKVSNWGLEWTLNLDFGRGDRSFKFKCTFIFQNTKVGGIFP
;
A
#
# COMPACT_ATOMS: atom_id res chain seq x y z
N MET A 1 25.27 30.36 58.11
CA MET A 1 24.48 30.92 59.24
C MET A 1 23.44 31.87 58.67
N ARG A 2 22.15 31.50 58.75
CA ARG A 2 20.91 32.33 58.68
C ARG A 2 20.56 33.09 57.38
N LEU A 3 19.30 33.38 56.99
CA LEU A 3 17.93 32.83 57.15
C LEU A 3 16.94 33.89 56.58
N TYR A 4 15.81 33.45 55.97
CA TYR A 4 14.48 34.12 55.83
C TYR A 4 14.30 35.38 54.96
N TRP A 5 13.14 35.72 54.35
CA TRP A 5 11.93 35.08 53.76
C TRP A 5 11.04 36.25 53.20
N PHE A 6 10.28 36.00 52.13
CA PHE A 6 8.95 36.53 51.70
C PHE A 6 8.46 37.97 51.99
N ILE A 7 7.75 38.58 51.02
CA ILE A 7 6.27 38.77 51.01
C ILE A 7 5.77 39.33 49.66
N ALA A 8 4.66 38.74 49.19
CA ALA A 8 3.88 39.10 48.01
C ALA A 8 2.80 40.15 48.34
N PHE A 9 2.56 41.06 47.40
CA PHE A 9 1.47 42.05 47.44
C PHE A 9 0.20 41.44 46.85
N SER A 10 -0.89 41.46 47.61
CA SER A 10 -2.24 41.18 47.15
C SER A 10 -2.87 42.46 46.57
N CYS A 11 -3.35 42.39 45.33
CA CYS A 11 -4.30 43.36 44.77
C CYS A 11 -5.64 42.64 44.57
N LEU A 12 -6.65 43.14 45.27
CA LEU A 12 -8.06 42.80 45.13
C LEU A 12 -8.57 43.23 43.75
N TYR A 13 -9.00 42.26 42.95
CA TYR A 13 -9.92 42.50 41.83
C TYR A 13 -11.34 42.16 42.31
N PHE A 14 -12.23 43.15 42.26
CA PHE A 14 -13.66 42.92 42.37
C PHE A 14 -14.11 42.12 41.14
N ALA A 15 -14.50 40.86 41.35
CA ALA A 15 -15.22 40.08 40.36
C ALA A 15 -16.72 40.23 40.64
N GLU A 16 -17.45 40.88 39.72
CA GLU A 16 -18.89 40.67 39.60
C GLU A 16 -19.09 39.16 39.35
N SER A 17 -19.82 38.49 40.24
CA SER A 17 -20.16 37.08 40.05
C SER A 17 -21.20 36.96 38.95
N THR A 18 -20.78 36.95 37.68
CA THR A 18 -21.60 36.39 36.61
C THR A 18 -21.75 34.91 36.92
N SER A 19 -22.96 34.45 37.27
CA SER A 19 -23.21 33.03 37.41
C SER A 19 -22.99 32.35 36.05
N GLN A 20 -22.14 31.32 36.06
CA GLN A 20 -21.69 30.61 34.86
C GLN A 20 -22.03 29.13 35.04
N GLY A 21 -22.62 28.51 34.02
CA GLY A 21 -22.91 27.08 33.98
C GLY A 21 -21.97 26.35 33.03
N LYS A 22 -21.64 25.09 33.32
CA LYS A 22 -20.91 24.21 32.40
C LYS A 22 -21.86 23.68 31.33
N LEU A 23 -21.47 23.76 30.05
CA LEU A 23 -22.18 23.10 28.96
C LEU A 23 -21.45 21.82 28.57
N ILE A 24 -22.17 20.72 28.51
CA ILE A 24 -21.70 19.43 28.01
C ILE A 24 -22.57 19.09 26.79
N LEU A 25 -21.94 18.93 25.63
CA LEU A 25 -22.60 18.44 24.44
C LEU A 25 -22.14 17.01 24.18
N GLN A 26 -23.10 16.12 24.00
CA GLN A 26 -22.88 14.78 23.47
C GLN A 26 -23.32 14.81 22.01
N ILE A 27 -22.45 14.45 21.08
CA ILE A 27 -22.74 14.50 19.64
C ILE A 27 -22.55 13.12 19.03
N ASP A 28 -23.66 12.50 18.67
CA ASP A 28 -23.72 11.15 18.12
C ASP A 28 -24.47 11.15 16.78
N ASP A 29 -24.37 10.06 16.03
CA ASP A 29 -25.28 9.79 14.93
C ASP A 29 -26.62 9.20 15.40
N MET A 30 -27.51 8.94 14.45
CA MET A 30 -28.83 8.36 14.72
C MET A 30 -28.77 6.95 15.34
N ASP A 31 -27.63 6.27 15.24
CA ASP A 31 -27.37 4.93 15.80
C ASP A 31 -26.60 4.98 17.15
N ASN A 32 -26.40 6.20 17.68
CA ASN A 32 -25.60 6.49 18.88
C ASN A 32 -24.10 6.19 18.74
N ALA A 33 -23.56 6.21 17.52
CA ALA A 33 -22.12 6.21 17.31
C ALA A 33 -21.58 7.65 17.43
N PRO A 34 -20.49 7.88 18.19
CA PRO A 34 -20.02 9.23 18.47
C PRO A 34 -19.38 9.90 17.24
N PHE A 35 -19.62 11.20 17.08
CA PHE A 35 -18.81 12.05 16.19
C PHE A 35 -17.57 12.51 16.92
N GLN A 36 -16.40 12.01 16.51
CA GLN A 36 -15.13 12.27 17.17
C GLN A 36 -14.35 13.37 16.47
N ASN A 37 -13.66 14.21 17.25
CA ASN A 37 -12.76 15.25 16.76
C ASN A 37 -13.41 16.24 15.77
N ILE A 38 -14.70 16.53 15.94
CA ILE A 38 -15.42 17.56 15.18
C ILE A 38 -15.43 18.88 15.95
N GLU A 39 -15.31 20.00 15.26
CA GLU A 39 -15.24 21.32 15.89
C GLU A 39 -16.65 21.78 16.30
N VAL A 40 -16.78 22.25 17.54
CA VAL A 40 -17.99 22.87 18.05
C VAL A 40 -17.67 24.27 18.54
N GLU A 41 -18.40 25.25 18.03
CA GLU A 41 -18.20 26.67 18.34
C GLU A 41 -19.46 27.28 18.97
N ILE A 42 -19.30 28.02 20.06
CA ILE A 42 -20.31 28.98 20.53
C ILE A 42 -20.03 30.31 19.84
N VAL A 43 -20.81 30.60 18.79
CA VAL A 43 -20.52 31.67 17.81
C VAL A 43 -20.38 33.04 18.46
N GLN A 44 -21.31 33.40 19.37
CA GLN A 44 -21.30 34.70 20.03
C GLN A 44 -20.12 34.88 21.00
N LEU A 45 -19.54 33.78 21.51
CA LEU A 45 -18.44 33.80 22.46
C LEU A 45 -17.09 33.48 21.82
N GLN A 46 -17.08 33.06 20.54
CA GLN A 46 -15.89 32.59 19.80
C GLN A 46 -15.13 31.50 20.56
N LEU A 47 -15.84 30.69 21.34
CA LEU A 47 -15.27 29.56 22.08
C LEU A 47 -15.38 28.31 21.22
N LYS A 48 -14.25 27.64 20.98
CA LYS A 48 -14.15 26.42 20.16
C LYS A 48 -13.66 25.25 20.99
N VAL A 49 -14.31 24.09 20.85
CA VAL A 49 -13.93 22.84 21.50
C VAL A 49 -14.17 21.69 20.52
N PHE A 50 -13.26 20.72 20.47
CA PHE A 50 -13.43 19.50 19.69
C PHE A 50 -14.10 18.40 20.52
N THR A 51 -14.92 17.56 19.88
CA THR A 51 -15.46 16.36 20.54
C THR A 51 -14.37 15.32 20.82
N ASP A 52 -14.47 14.64 21.96
CA ASP A 52 -13.59 13.55 22.34
C ASP A 52 -13.96 12.21 21.65
N LEU A 53 -13.27 11.11 22.02
CA LEU A 53 -13.52 9.77 21.46
C LEU A 53 -14.94 9.24 21.77
N LYS A 54 -15.61 9.81 22.77
CA LYS A 54 -16.98 9.47 23.13
C LYS A 54 -17.97 10.44 22.50
N GLY A 55 -17.55 11.37 21.65
CA GLY A 55 -18.43 12.36 21.02
C GLY A 55 -18.79 13.51 21.96
N GLN A 56 -18.12 13.64 23.10
CA GLN A 56 -18.43 14.66 24.10
C GLN A 56 -17.53 15.89 23.92
N CYS A 57 -18.10 17.09 23.96
CA CYS A 57 -17.35 18.33 24.13
C CYS A 57 -17.86 19.13 25.33
N ILE A 58 -16.94 19.80 26.02
CA ILE A 58 -17.22 20.47 27.30
C ILE A 58 -16.79 21.93 27.21
N PHE A 59 -17.74 22.84 27.39
CA PHE A 59 -17.47 24.24 27.65
C PHE A 59 -17.56 24.50 29.15
N PRO A 60 -16.44 24.76 29.83
CA PRO A 60 -16.40 24.77 31.29
C PRO A 60 -17.19 25.93 31.91
N ILE A 61 -17.31 27.05 31.20
CA ILE A 61 -17.85 28.31 31.74
C ILE A 61 -18.61 29.05 30.65
N ILE A 62 -19.94 29.00 30.66
CA ILE A 62 -20.80 29.76 29.75
C ILE A 62 -21.77 30.65 30.54
N PRO A 63 -21.86 31.97 30.26
CA PRO A 63 -22.84 32.85 30.88
C PRO A 63 -24.27 32.48 30.51
N LYS A 64 -25.24 32.78 31.37
CA LYS A 64 -26.66 32.61 31.05
C LYS A 64 -27.04 33.38 29.78
N GLY A 65 -27.68 32.72 28.81
CA GLY A 65 -28.06 33.37 27.55
C GLY A 65 -28.58 32.40 26.50
N VAL A 66 -28.98 32.94 25.35
CA VAL A 66 -29.30 32.17 24.14
C VAL A 66 -28.10 32.27 23.20
N TYR A 67 -27.61 31.13 22.74
CA TYR A 67 -26.43 31.04 21.90
C TYR A 67 -26.73 30.26 20.62
N ALA A 68 -25.99 30.60 19.57
CA ALA A 68 -25.88 29.78 18.39
C ALA A 68 -24.65 28.88 18.58
N VAL A 69 -24.87 27.58 18.48
CA VAL A 69 -23.81 26.57 18.49
C VAL A 69 -23.63 26.12 17.05
N ALA A 70 -22.47 26.39 16.48
CA ALA A 70 -22.06 25.88 15.19
C ALA A 70 -21.33 24.55 15.41
N ILE A 71 -21.82 23.49 14.79
CA ILE A 71 -21.22 22.17 14.82
C ILE A 71 -20.66 21.92 13.44
N ASP A 72 -19.36 22.11 13.29
CA ASP A 72 -18.65 21.85 12.05
C ASP A 72 -18.28 20.37 12.02
N TYR A 73 -19.07 19.62 11.26
CA TYR A 73 -18.91 18.19 11.09
C TYR A 73 -18.57 17.91 9.63
N LEU A 74 -18.10 16.68 9.38
CA LEU A 74 -17.58 16.25 8.08
C LEU A 74 -18.45 16.65 6.86
N TYR A 75 -19.77 16.79 7.05
CA TYR A 75 -20.75 17.07 6.00
C TYR A 75 -21.19 18.55 5.90
N GLY A 76 -20.60 19.46 6.69
CA GLY A 76 -20.90 20.90 6.71
C GLY A 76 -21.05 21.45 8.13
N ILE A 77 -21.54 22.69 8.25
CA ILE A 77 -21.79 23.32 9.55
C ILE A 77 -23.28 23.27 9.85
N GLU A 78 -23.67 22.60 10.93
CA GLU A 78 -25.04 22.65 11.44
C GLU A 78 -25.15 23.64 12.61
N TYR A 79 -26.11 24.56 12.52
CA TYR A 79 -26.37 25.56 13.55
C TYR A 79 -27.52 25.11 14.46
N ARG A 80 -27.28 25.08 15.77
CA ARG A 80 -28.30 24.85 16.80
C ARG A 80 -28.45 26.08 17.68
N THR A 81 -29.68 26.42 18.04
CA THR A 81 -29.93 27.44 19.07
C THR A 81 -30.04 26.76 20.43
N LEU A 82 -29.32 27.27 21.41
CA LEU A 82 -29.22 26.69 22.75
C LEU A 82 -29.48 27.75 23.81
N TYR A 83 -30.29 27.41 24.81
CA TYR A 83 -30.47 28.26 25.99
C TYR A 83 -29.62 27.72 27.14
N MET A 84 -28.72 28.56 27.65
CA MET A 84 -27.92 28.27 28.84
C MET A 84 -28.58 28.84 30.10
N PRO A 85 -29.08 27.98 31.01
CA PRO A 85 -29.52 28.39 32.34
C PRO A 85 -28.33 28.68 33.27
N MET A 86 -28.60 29.11 34.50
CA MET A 86 -27.59 29.35 35.54
C MET A 86 -27.13 28.04 36.24
N SER A 87 -27.15 26.93 35.52
CA SER A 87 -26.80 25.59 36.02
C SER A 87 -26.09 24.80 34.93
N ASP A 88 -25.36 23.77 35.32
CA ASP A 88 -24.76 22.82 34.39
C ASP A 88 -25.84 22.22 33.49
N THR A 89 -25.54 22.16 32.19
CA THR A 89 -26.49 21.76 31.15
C THR A 89 -25.84 20.72 30.26
N SER A 90 -26.50 19.57 30.11
CA SER A 90 -26.07 18.49 29.23
C SER A 90 -27.07 18.33 28.11
N ILE A 91 -26.62 18.40 26.86
CA ILE A 91 -27.49 18.33 25.69
C ILE A 91 -26.94 17.28 24.73
N HIS A 92 -27.85 16.46 24.22
CA HIS A 92 -27.57 15.45 23.23
C HIS A 92 -27.95 15.97 21.85
N VAL A 93 -27.01 15.95 20.93
CA VAL A 93 -27.21 16.36 19.54
C VAL A 93 -27.02 15.13 18.67
N GLN A 94 -28.04 14.81 17.88
CA GLN A 94 -27.96 13.79 16.85
C GLN A 94 -27.73 14.44 15.49
N LEU A 95 -26.73 13.95 14.76
CA LEU A 95 -26.40 14.37 13.40
C LEU A 95 -26.59 13.20 12.42
N GLU A 96 -27.01 13.48 11.18
CA GLU A 96 -27.16 12.45 10.16
C GLU A 96 -25.78 12.08 9.59
N ARG A 97 -25.33 10.82 9.79
CA ARG A 97 -24.13 10.27 9.16
C ARG A 97 -24.48 9.74 7.77
N ARG A 98 -23.70 10.13 6.75
CA ARG A 98 -23.89 9.62 5.39
C ARG A 98 -22.92 8.47 5.13
N VAL A 99 -23.34 7.49 4.36
CA VAL A 99 -22.47 6.40 3.92
C VAL A 99 -21.45 6.96 2.92
N ALA A 100 -20.34 7.48 3.43
CA ALA A 100 -19.19 7.89 2.63
C ALA A 100 -18.31 6.67 2.31
N PHE A 101 -17.63 6.69 1.16
CA PHE A 101 -16.63 5.69 0.77
C PHE A 101 -15.57 5.45 1.85
N ASP A 102 -15.23 6.52 2.57
CA ASP A 102 -14.28 6.54 3.68
C ASP A 102 -14.60 5.54 4.78
N GLU A 103 -15.87 5.28 5.09
CA GLU A 103 -16.18 4.47 6.28
C GLU A 103 -16.07 2.96 6.05
N ILE A 104 -16.08 2.48 4.80
CA ILE A 104 -16.08 1.03 4.53
C ILE A 104 -14.87 0.54 3.73
N LEU A 105 -14.26 1.34 2.84
CA LEU A 105 -13.01 0.92 2.18
C LEU A 105 -11.81 0.91 3.16
N ILE A 106 -11.81 1.86 4.11
CA ILE A 106 -10.89 1.86 5.25
C ILE A 106 -11.13 0.63 6.15
N ARG A 107 -12.40 0.21 6.29
CA ARG A 107 -12.75 -0.96 7.08
C ARG A 107 -12.61 -2.27 6.31
N SER A 108 -12.67 -2.38 4.99
CA SER A 108 -12.75 -3.67 4.28
C SER A 108 -11.46 -4.50 4.41
N TYR A 109 -10.29 -3.85 4.46
CA TYR A 109 -8.98 -4.51 4.62
C TYR A 109 -8.46 -4.50 6.07
N GLN A 110 -8.84 -3.49 6.85
CA GLN A 110 -8.51 -3.40 8.27
C GLN A 110 -9.70 -3.93 9.09
N MET A 111 -9.51 -5.02 9.84
CA MET A 111 -10.53 -5.47 10.78
C MET A 111 -11.06 -4.28 11.59
N GLY A 112 -12.39 -4.14 11.69
CA GLY A 112 -13.02 -2.96 12.26
C GLY A 112 -12.44 -2.62 13.63
N ILE A 113 -11.95 -1.39 13.82
CA ILE A 113 -11.44 -0.82 15.09
C ILE A 113 -10.18 -1.53 15.67
N THR A 114 -9.94 -2.80 15.34
CA THR A 114 -8.71 -3.54 15.67
C THR A 114 -7.73 -3.45 14.51
N ALA A 115 -6.98 -2.34 14.46
CA ALA A 115 -5.75 -2.31 13.68
C ALA A 115 -4.93 -3.56 14.05
N PHE A 116 -4.48 -4.33 13.06
CA PHE A 116 -3.51 -5.38 13.34
C PHE A 116 -2.36 -4.71 14.12
N PRO A 117 -2.01 -5.21 15.30
CA PRO A 117 -0.92 -4.69 16.11
C PRO A 117 0.43 -4.57 15.39
N ASN A 118 0.66 -5.48 14.44
CA ASN A 118 1.81 -5.48 13.56
C ASN A 118 1.64 -4.55 12.33
N ALA A 119 0.50 -3.88 12.19
CA ALA A 119 0.26 -2.91 11.14
C ALA A 119 0.87 -1.55 11.46
N SER A 120 1.16 -0.80 10.42
CA SER A 120 1.63 0.58 10.49
C SER A 120 0.87 1.39 9.47
N ASP A 121 0.05 2.30 9.97
CA ASP A 121 -0.73 3.21 9.15
C ASP A 121 -0.01 4.55 9.07
N LEU A 122 0.24 4.98 7.84
CA LEU A 122 0.74 6.30 7.50
C LEU A 122 -0.39 7.02 6.78
N GLY A 123 -0.85 8.15 7.31
CA GLY A 123 -1.91 8.94 6.70
C GLY A 123 -1.85 10.41 7.05
N GLY A 124 -2.63 11.23 6.35
CA GLY A 124 -2.75 12.67 6.60
C GLY A 124 -1.43 13.42 6.51
N GLU A 125 -1.15 14.28 7.51
CA GLU A 125 0.05 15.12 7.58
C GLU A 125 1.36 14.33 7.43
N ILE A 126 1.42 13.09 7.93
CA ILE A 126 2.65 12.27 7.84
C ILE A 126 2.96 11.94 6.38
N LEU A 127 1.96 11.56 5.58
CA LEU A 127 2.21 11.32 4.15
C LEU A 127 2.60 12.62 3.45
N GLN A 128 1.94 13.74 3.77
CA GLN A 128 2.25 15.05 3.19
C GLN A 128 3.67 15.53 3.52
N GLU A 129 4.15 15.34 4.76
CA GLU A 129 5.54 15.64 5.16
C GLU A 129 6.55 14.70 4.48
N LEU A 130 6.11 13.49 4.13
CA LEU A 130 6.93 12.47 3.47
C LEU A 130 6.87 12.54 1.94
N HIS A 131 6.08 13.46 1.34
CA HIS A 131 6.04 13.72 -0.11
C HIS A 131 7.39 14.25 -0.62
N LYS A 132 8.35 13.34 -0.75
CA LYS A 132 9.68 13.58 -1.30
C LYS A 132 9.66 13.20 -2.78
N SER A 133 10.63 13.67 -3.54
CA SER A 133 10.93 13.24 -4.91
C SER A 133 11.49 11.81 -4.92
N LYS A 134 10.85 10.87 -4.23
CA LYS A 134 11.24 9.47 -4.09
C LYS A 134 10.00 8.59 -4.13
N ASP A 135 10.21 7.35 -4.53
CA ASP A 135 9.16 6.36 -4.67
C ASP A 135 8.68 5.79 -3.31
N ILE A 136 7.55 5.09 -3.31
CA ILE A 136 6.85 4.56 -2.13
C ILE A 136 7.78 3.82 -1.18
N PRO A 137 8.63 2.85 -1.63
CA PRO A 137 9.51 2.14 -0.71
C PRO A 137 10.37 3.08 0.13
N TYR A 138 10.98 4.10 -0.47
CA TYR A 138 11.85 5.05 0.23
C TYR A 138 11.13 5.95 1.23
N VAL A 139 9.84 6.22 1.01
CA VAL A 139 8.98 6.88 2.00
C VAL A 139 8.75 5.96 3.21
N LEU A 140 8.64 4.66 2.97
CA LEU A 140 8.38 3.64 3.99
C LEU A 140 9.64 3.11 4.69
N ALA A 141 10.84 3.49 4.24
CA ALA A 141 12.11 3.00 4.79
C ALA A 141 12.29 3.23 6.30
N GLY A 142 11.58 4.22 6.87
CA GLY A 142 11.55 4.47 8.32
C GLY A 142 10.60 3.58 9.12
N SER A 143 9.92 2.63 8.47
CA SER A 143 9.00 1.69 9.12
C SER A 143 9.74 0.47 9.66
N PRO A 144 9.32 -0.08 10.83
CA PRO A 144 9.96 -1.27 11.39
C PRO A 144 9.97 -2.47 10.44
N GLY A 145 11.07 -3.22 10.37
CA GLY A 145 11.15 -4.45 9.58
C GLY A 145 11.09 -4.23 8.06
N VAL A 146 11.19 -2.98 7.59
CA VAL A 146 11.19 -2.62 6.17
C VAL A 146 12.63 -2.37 5.70
N LEU A 147 13.00 -2.99 4.58
CA LEU A 147 14.22 -2.68 3.84
C LEU A 147 13.84 -2.27 2.42
N VAL A 148 14.64 -1.40 1.82
CA VAL A 148 14.36 -0.81 0.50
C VAL A 148 15.59 -0.87 -0.39
N SER A 149 15.38 -0.92 -1.70
CA SER A 149 16.44 -0.88 -2.71
C SER A 149 16.02 0.01 -3.88
N SER A 150 16.99 0.49 -4.66
CA SER A 150 16.76 1.22 -5.91
C SER A 150 17.86 0.87 -6.89
N ASP A 151 17.47 0.51 -8.10
CA ASP A 151 18.41 0.11 -9.16
C ASP A 151 19.23 1.31 -9.62
N ALA A 152 18.57 2.46 -9.83
CA ALA A 152 19.22 3.72 -10.16
C ALA A 152 19.97 4.37 -8.97
N GLY A 153 19.87 3.80 -7.76
CA GLY A 153 20.59 4.22 -6.55
C GLY A 153 20.10 5.52 -5.88
N ASN A 154 19.12 6.21 -6.44
CA ASN A 154 18.60 7.49 -5.93
C ASN A 154 17.17 7.39 -5.34
N GLY A 155 16.49 6.25 -5.49
CA GLY A 155 15.11 6.03 -5.02
C GLY A 155 14.03 6.54 -5.98
N VAL A 156 14.34 6.56 -7.28
CA VAL A 156 13.45 6.96 -8.38
C VAL A 156 13.52 5.88 -9.46
N GLY A 157 12.40 5.54 -10.08
CA GLY A 157 12.33 4.44 -11.05
C GLY A 157 12.13 3.10 -10.34
N TYR A 158 12.85 2.06 -10.75
CA TYR A 158 12.80 0.75 -10.10
C TYR A 158 13.25 0.85 -8.63
N THR A 159 12.30 0.56 -7.74
CA THR A 159 12.53 0.46 -6.31
C THR A 159 11.89 -0.81 -5.76
N GLY A 160 12.57 -1.42 -4.79
CA GLY A 160 12.13 -2.65 -4.14
C GLY A 160 11.85 -2.43 -2.66
N ILE A 161 10.94 -3.25 -2.11
CA ILE A 161 10.63 -3.28 -0.68
C ILE A 161 10.69 -4.72 -0.15
N ARG A 162 11.19 -4.89 1.06
CA ARG A 162 11.32 -6.18 1.75
C ARG A 162 10.76 -6.07 3.16
N PHE A 163 10.04 -7.08 3.62
CA PHE A 163 9.50 -7.18 4.98
C PHE A 163 10.14 -8.37 5.69
N ARG A 164 10.72 -8.13 6.87
CA ARG A 164 11.37 -9.17 7.69
C ARG A 164 12.35 -10.04 6.89
N GLY A 165 13.09 -9.42 5.96
CA GLY A 165 14.08 -10.07 5.10
C GLY A 165 13.54 -10.88 3.92
N LEU A 166 12.22 -11.06 3.79
CA LEU A 166 11.62 -11.69 2.61
C LEU A 166 11.69 -10.75 1.41
N ASP A 167 11.88 -11.33 0.23
CA ASP A 167 12.01 -10.58 -1.01
C ASP A 167 10.65 -10.00 -1.49
N PRO A 168 10.66 -9.05 -2.44
CA PRO A 168 9.45 -8.36 -2.87
C PRO A 168 8.36 -9.29 -3.40
N SER A 169 8.70 -10.48 -3.92
CA SER A 169 7.71 -11.44 -4.43
C SER A 169 6.82 -12.01 -3.31
N HIS A 170 7.26 -11.95 -2.05
CA HIS A 170 6.49 -12.34 -0.87
C HIS A 170 5.80 -11.18 -0.19
N ILE A 171 5.54 -10.07 -0.90
CA ILE A 171 4.79 -8.93 -0.38
C ILE A 171 3.63 -8.63 -1.33
N GLN A 172 2.41 -8.60 -0.79
CA GLN A 172 1.24 -8.30 -1.58
C GLN A 172 0.91 -6.82 -1.50
N LEU A 173 0.77 -6.16 -2.65
CA LEU A 173 0.33 -4.78 -2.77
C LEU A 173 -1.11 -4.74 -3.28
N THR A 174 -1.94 -3.90 -2.66
CA THR A 174 -3.23 -3.52 -3.23
C THR A 174 -3.37 -2.02 -3.36
N ILE A 175 -4.11 -1.59 -4.38
CA ILE A 175 -4.55 -0.21 -4.55
C ILE A 175 -6.07 -0.22 -4.43
N ASN A 176 -6.60 0.46 -3.41
CA ASN A 176 -8.03 0.44 -3.09
C ASN A 176 -8.60 -0.99 -2.96
N GLY A 177 -7.76 -1.93 -2.51
CA GLY A 177 -8.15 -3.32 -2.34
C GLY A 177 -8.04 -4.23 -3.55
N ILE A 178 -7.73 -3.66 -4.71
CA ILE A 178 -7.49 -4.42 -5.94
C ILE A 178 -6.04 -4.91 -5.92
N PRO A 179 -5.77 -6.21 -6.16
CA PRO A 179 -4.40 -6.71 -6.28
C PRO A 179 -3.64 -5.95 -7.36
N PHE A 180 -2.50 -5.38 -6.98
CA PHE A 180 -1.56 -4.73 -7.90
C PHE A 180 -0.35 -5.60 -8.20
N THR A 181 -0.01 -6.48 -7.25
CA THR A 181 1.01 -7.51 -7.43
C THR A 181 0.76 -8.29 -8.72
N ASP A 182 1.78 -8.38 -9.57
CA ASP A 182 1.71 -8.99 -10.88
C ASP A 182 1.31 -10.48 -10.80
N ALA A 183 0.46 -10.93 -11.72
CA ALA A 183 -0.14 -12.25 -11.64
C ALA A 183 0.85 -13.39 -11.91
N GLU A 184 1.92 -13.12 -12.65
CA GLU A 184 2.90 -14.10 -13.11
C GLU A 184 4.15 -14.13 -12.22
N SER A 185 4.74 -12.96 -11.95
CA SER A 185 5.97 -12.78 -11.16
C SER A 185 5.72 -12.58 -9.66
N SER A 186 4.52 -12.14 -9.30
CA SER A 186 4.18 -11.65 -7.95
C SER A 186 5.06 -10.52 -7.42
N LEU A 187 5.74 -9.80 -8.31
CA LEU A 187 6.40 -8.54 -7.99
C LEU A 187 5.41 -7.37 -8.06
N SER A 188 5.76 -6.26 -7.42
CA SER A 188 4.99 -5.01 -7.51
C SER A 188 5.90 -3.94 -8.09
N TYR A 189 5.58 -3.48 -9.30
CA TYR A 189 6.36 -2.48 -10.02
C TYR A 189 5.84 -1.07 -9.71
N PHE A 190 6.39 -0.44 -8.66
CA PHE A 190 6.00 0.92 -8.27
C PHE A 190 6.24 1.95 -9.37
N VAL A 191 7.22 1.68 -10.24
CA VAL A 191 7.57 2.51 -11.39
C VAL A 191 6.42 2.62 -12.41
N ASP A 192 5.52 1.64 -12.47
CA ASP A 192 4.34 1.61 -13.34
C ASP A 192 3.21 2.54 -12.86
N ILE A 193 3.26 2.98 -11.61
CA ILE A 193 2.28 3.87 -10.97
C ILE A 193 2.97 5.07 -10.31
N PRO A 194 3.77 5.84 -11.08
CA PRO A 194 4.63 6.84 -10.50
C PRO A 194 3.81 7.92 -9.78
N ASP A 195 4.35 8.41 -8.67
CA ASP A 195 3.74 9.47 -7.84
C ASP A 195 2.30 9.19 -7.36
N ILE A 196 1.89 7.92 -7.27
CA ILE A 196 0.58 7.55 -6.71
C ILE A 196 0.39 8.11 -5.29
N LEU A 197 1.48 8.29 -4.55
CA LEU A 197 1.54 8.94 -3.24
C LEU A 197 0.83 10.29 -3.21
N SER A 198 1.00 11.10 -4.24
CA SER A 198 0.42 12.45 -4.27
C SER A 198 -1.12 12.46 -4.33
N ASN A 199 -1.73 11.33 -4.66
CA ASN A 199 -3.17 11.11 -4.62
C ASN A 199 -3.56 10.05 -3.57
N SER A 200 -2.60 9.63 -2.73
CA SER A 200 -2.81 8.66 -1.65
C SER A 200 -3.02 9.38 -0.34
N GLU A 201 -3.92 8.83 0.47
CA GLU A 201 -4.34 9.42 1.74
C GLU A 201 -3.94 8.55 2.92
N ARG A 202 -3.80 7.27 2.63
CA ARG A 202 -3.32 6.28 3.58
C ARG A 202 -2.50 5.21 2.88
N ILE A 203 -1.43 4.83 3.54
CA ILE A 203 -0.68 3.60 3.26
C ILE A 203 -0.66 2.79 4.54
N SER A 204 -1.14 1.56 4.45
CA SER A 204 -1.11 0.60 5.55
C SER A 204 -0.12 -0.50 5.23
N LEU A 205 0.81 -0.74 6.14
CA LEU A 205 1.73 -1.87 6.08
C LEU A 205 1.30 -2.89 7.10
N ILE A 206 1.13 -4.14 6.72
CA ILE A 206 0.82 -5.25 7.63
C ILE A 206 1.95 -6.27 7.46
N ARG A 207 2.69 -6.58 8.51
CA ARG A 207 3.80 -7.54 8.44
C ARG A 207 3.33 -8.94 8.82
N GLY A 208 4.03 -9.97 8.35
CA GLY A 208 3.71 -11.37 8.66
C GLY A 208 2.51 -11.89 7.88
N ASN A 209 1.86 -12.94 8.38
CA ASN A 209 0.76 -13.60 7.69
C ASN A 209 -0.48 -12.69 7.61
N VAL A 210 -0.91 -12.31 6.39
CA VAL A 210 -2.13 -11.52 6.16
C VAL A 210 -3.13 -12.33 5.34
N PRO A 211 -3.99 -13.14 5.98
CA PRO A 211 -4.97 -13.99 5.29
C PRO A 211 -6.10 -13.16 4.69
N ASN A 212 -6.87 -13.82 3.80
CA ASN A 212 -8.13 -13.32 3.26
C ASN A 212 -8.01 -11.95 2.58
N ARG A 213 -7.17 -12.00 1.56
CA ARG A 213 -6.94 -10.93 0.60
C ARG A 213 -7.00 -11.56 -0.79
N PRO A 214 -7.63 -10.89 -1.76
CA PRO A 214 -7.65 -11.36 -3.14
C PRO A 214 -6.23 -11.40 -3.74
N GLY A 215 -6.02 -12.27 -4.73
CA GLY A 215 -4.75 -12.39 -5.46
C GLY A 215 -3.73 -13.33 -4.80
N THR A 216 -2.49 -13.29 -5.28
CA THR A 216 -1.44 -14.20 -4.81
C THR A 216 -1.09 -13.93 -3.34
N PRO A 217 -1.11 -14.97 -2.47
CA PRO A 217 -0.81 -14.84 -1.05
C PRO A 217 0.58 -14.26 -0.77
N SER A 218 0.70 -13.58 0.37
CA SER A 218 1.97 -12.98 0.82
C SER A 218 2.42 -13.54 2.16
N PHE A 219 3.68 -13.96 2.21
CA PHE A 219 4.29 -14.50 3.41
C PHE A 219 4.99 -13.42 4.25
N GLY A 220 5.50 -12.36 3.62
CA GLY A 220 6.22 -11.27 4.29
C GLY A 220 5.29 -10.19 4.84
N GLY A 221 4.12 -10.03 4.24
CA GLY A 221 3.12 -9.06 4.64
C GLY A 221 2.48 -8.32 3.47
N ALA A 222 1.59 -7.39 3.77
CA ALA A 222 0.86 -6.66 2.77
C ALA A 222 1.08 -5.15 2.87
N MET A 223 0.93 -4.47 1.75
CA MET A 223 0.81 -3.03 1.66
C MET A 223 -0.53 -2.69 1.01
N ASP A 224 -1.26 -1.75 1.61
CA ASP A 224 -2.51 -1.22 1.08
C ASP A 224 -2.36 0.27 0.82
N ILE A 225 -2.52 0.68 -0.43
CA ILE A 225 -2.56 2.08 -0.84
C ILE A 225 -4.02 2.49 -1.02
N GLN A 226 -4.43 3.55 -0.34
CA GLN A 226 -5.78 4.09 -0.43
C GLN A 226 -5.77 5.46 -1.08
N THR A 227 -6.45 5.57 -2.21
CA THR A 227 -6.68 6.84 -2.93
C THR A 227 -8.16 7.27 -2.88
N ASN A 228 -9.05 6.40 -2.42
CA ASN A 228 -10.50 6.64 -2.39
C ASN A 228 -10.98 7.48 -1.20
N HIS A 229 -10.27 8.54 -0.84
CA HIS A 229 -10.70 9.42 0.24
C HIS A 229 -11.73 10.44 -0.23
N LEU A 230 -12.83 10.60 0.51
CA LEU A 230 -13.82 11.63 0.20
C LEU A 230 -13.42 12.97 0.82
N ARG A 231 -13.02 13.90 -0.03
CA ARG A 231 -12.76 15.29 0.38
C ARG A 231 -14.04 16.11 0.30
N PHE A 232 -14.44 16.72 1.40
CA PHE A 232 -15.71 17.46 1.49
C PHE A 232 -15.61 18.90 0.98
N THR A 233 -14.44 19.52 1.12
CA THR A 233 -14.18 20.88 0.68
C THR A 233 -13.35 20.90 -0.60
N PRO A 234 -13.52 21.92 -1.47
CA PRO A 234 -12.67 22.09 -2.63
C PRO A 234 -11.23 22.39 -2.22
N GLY A 235 -10.27 21.95 -3.03
CA GLY A 235 -8.87 22.19 -2.79
C GLY A 235 -8.00 21.94 -4.01
N ALA A 236 -6.81 22.51 -3.99
CA ALA A 236 -5.81 22.33 -5.04
C ALA A 236 -4.42 22.22 -4.41
N ARG A 237 -3.55 21.47 -5.08
CA ARG A 237 -2.15 21.30 -4.72
C ARG A 237 -1.27 21.50 -5.95
N ALA A 238 -0.11 22.11 -5.73
CA ALA A 238 0.96 22.18 -6.70
C ALA A 238 2.28 21.99 -5.96
N GLU A 239 3.15 21.18 -6.53
CA GLU A 239 4.42 20.78 -5.96
C GLU A 239 5.49 20.85 -7.04
N LEU A 240 6.62 21.46 -6.68
CA LEU A 240 7.81 21.53 -7.50
C LEU A 240 9.00 21.12 -6.64
N GLN A 241 9.77 20.13 -7.08
CA GLN A 241 11.00 19.71 -6.41
C GLN A 241 12.14 19.65 -7.42
N TYR A 242 13.32 20.05 -6.96
CA TYR A 242 14.57 19.94 -7.71
C TYR A 242 15.71 19.55 -6.77
N GLY A 243 16.58 18.62 -7.17
CA GLY A 243 17.65 18.11 -6.31
C GLY A 243 18.75 17.37 -7.06
N SER A 244 19.55 16.62 -6.30
CA SER A 244 20.69 15.84 -6.80
C SER A 244 20.34 14.94 -7.99
N PHE A 245 21.33 14.65 -8.83
CA PHE A 245 21.17 13.86 -10.06
C PHE A 245 20.17 14.47 -11.04
N ASN A 246 20.08 15.80 -11.06
CA ASN A 246 19.10 16.57 -11.84
C ASN A 246 17.66 16.04 -11.64
N THR A 247 17.35 15.58 -10.41
CA THR A 247 16.04 15.05 -10.08
C THR A 247 15.05 16.22 -10.04
N PHE A 248 14.07 16.18 -10.94
CA PHE A 248 13.01 17.17 -11.06
C PHE A 248 11.65 16.49 -10.92
N LYS A 249 10.79 17.02 -10.06
CA LYS A 249 9.39 16.59 -9.92
C LYS A 249 8.48 17.80 -10.03
N PHE A 250 7.44 17.67 -10.86
CA PHE A 250 6.29 18.54 -10.87
C PHE A 250 5.04 17.70 -10.62
N SER A 251 4.20 18.10 -9.68
CA SER A 251 2.93 17.43 -9.40
C SER A 251 1.86 18.48 -9.13
N ALA A 252 0.69 18.33 -9.74
CA ALA A 252 -0.43 19.22 -9.54
C ALA A 252 -1.71 18.40 -9.40
N GLY A 253 -2.65 18.89 -8.60
CA GLY A 253 -3.94 18.23 -8.45
C GLY A 253 -5.01 19.17 -7.91
N ALA A 254 -6.27 18.83 -8.14
CA ALA A 254 -7.41 19.57 -7.65
C ALA A 254 -8.57 18.61 -7.34
N HIS A 255 -9.39 18.98 -6.37
CA HIS A 255 -10.62 18.29 -6.03
C HIS A 255 -11.74 19.31 -5.81
N SER A 256 -12.95 18.96 -6.24
CA SER A 256 -14.12 19.85 -6.13
C SER A 256 -14.69 19.96 -4.73
N GLY A 257 -14.29 19.07 -3.81
CA GLY A 257 -15.10 18.79 -2.63
C GLY A 257 -16.42 18.10 -3.02
N LEU A 258 -17.37 18.08 -2.10
CA LEU A 258 -18.68 17.49 -2.33
C LEU A 258 -19.67 18.54 -2.88
N LEU A 259 -19.75 18.64 -4.20
CA LEU A 259 -20.68 19.51 -4.93
C LEU A 259 -22.13 19.08 -4.69
N GLU A 260 -22.99 20.04 -4.36
CA GLU A 260 -24.41 19.81 -4.03
C GLU A 260 -24.61 18.71 -2.96
N ASN A 261 -23.61 18.51 -2.10
CA ASN A 261 -23.58 17.42 -1.12
C ASN A 261 -23.76 16.01 -1.71
N LYS A 262 -23.39 15.80 -2.99
CA LYS A 262 -23.62 14.54 -3.71
C LYS A 262 -22.51 14.17 -4.68
N TYR A 263 -22.03 15.08 -5.50
CA TYR A 263 -21.08 14.80 -6.57
C TYR A 263 -19.67 15.22 -6.15
N TYR A 264 -18.65 14.51 -6.59
CA TYR A 264 -17.27 14.96 -6.42
C TYR A 264 -16.40 14.54 -7.62
N PHE A 265 -15.36 15.34 -7.84
CA PHE A 265 -14.39 15.16 -8.90
C PHE A 265 -12.99 15.44 -8.36
N GLU A 266 -12.03 14.63 -8.77
CA GLU A 266 -10.63 14.74 -8.42
C GLU A 266 -9.78 14.56 -9.68
N VAL A 267 -8.73 15.35 -9.81
CA VAL A 267 -7.75 15.23 -10.89
C VAL A 267 -6.35 15.45 -10.34
N GLY A 268 -5.39 14.68 -10.84
CA GLY A 268 -3.98 14.79 -10.49
C GLY A 268 -3.12 14.49 -11.71
N LEU A 269 -2.00 15.18 -11.84
CA LEU A 269 -0.99 14.92 -12.85
C LEU A 269 0.40 15.11 -12.25
N SER A 270 1.36 14.34 -12.72
CA SER A 270 2.74 14.55 -12.34
C SER A 270 3.72 14.13 -13.42
N GLN A 271 4.90 14.74 -13.35
CA GLN A 271 6.07 14.34 -14.11
C GLN A 271 7.29 14.32 -13.20
N MET A 272 8.07 13.27 -13.32
CA MET A 272 9.32 13.10 -12.61
C MET A 272 10.44 12.73 -13.57
N LYS A 273 11.60 13.38 -13.43
CA LYS A 273 12.81 13.11 -14.22
C LYS A 273 14.01 13.05 -13.31
N SER A 274 14.99 12.23 -13.67
CA SER A 274 16.27 12.14 -12.96
C SER A 274 17.31 11.51 -13.87
N ASP A 275 18.58 11.88 -13.71
CA ASP A 275 19.71 11.21 -14.39
C ASP A 275 20.07 9.88 -13.70
N GLY A 276 19.70 9.72 -12.43
CA GLY A 276 20.03 8.56 -11.60
C GLY A 276 21.42 8.67 -10.95
N TYR A 277 21.64 7.93 -9.87
CA TYR A 277 22.96 7.83 -9.27
C TYR A 277 23.85 6.92 -10.12
N ILE A 278 23.36 5.76 -10.56
CA ILE A 278 24.09 4.86 -11.47
C ILE A 278 24.19 5.49 -12.88
N GLU A 279 25.30 5.31 -13.57
CA GLU A 279 25.48 5.84 -14.94
C GLU A 279 24.43 5.24 -15.90
N ARG A 280 23.90 6.03 -16.83
CA ARG A 280 22.88 5.60 -17.81
C ARG A 280 21.63 4.97 -17.16
N SER A 281 21.25 5.40 -15.96
CA SER A 281 20.05 4.94 -15.23
C SER A 281 18.94 6.02 -15.17
N ALA A 282 18.89 6.90 -16.18
CA ALA A 282 17.97 8.02 -16.19
C ALA A 282 16.51 7.54 -16.17
N SER A 283 15.62 8.30 -15.53
CA SER A 283 14.19 7.99 -15.45
C SER A 283 13.36 9.17 -15.95
N LYS A 284 12.28 8.87 -16.68
CA LYS A 284 11.23 9.81 -17.05
C LYS A 284 9.88 9.15 -16.78
N LEU A 285 9.21 9.61 -15.74
CA LEU A 285 7.97 9.04 -15.23
C LEU A 285 6.84 10.07 -15.36
N ASN A 286 5.66 9.64 -15.81
CA ASN A 286 4.48 10.49 -15.91
C ASN A 286 3.28 9.78 -15.27
N SER A 287 2.45 10.54 -14.57
CA SER A 287 1.25 10.04 -13.90
C SER A 287 0.05 10.90 -14.23
N PHE A 288 -1.10 10.26 -14.40
CA PHE A 288 -2.40 10.92 -14.44
C PHE A 288 -3.40 10.18 -13.58
N TYR A 289 -4.11 10.92 -12.74
CA TYR A 289 -5.15 10.42 -11.86
C TYR A 289 -6.43 11.20 -12.12
N PHE A 290 -7.54 10.48 -12.25
CA PHE A 290 -8.87 11.06 -12.31
C PHE A 290 -9.80 10.21 -11.45
N ALA A 291 -10.63 10.86 -10.65
CA ALA A 291 -11.73 10.20 -9.98
C ALA A 291 -13.00 11.04 -10.05
N ALA A 292 -14.13 10.36 -10.16
CA ALA A 292 -15.44 10.97 -10.07
C ALA A 292 -16.38 10.03 -9.32
N GLY A 293 -17.29 10.61 -8.56
CA GLY A 293 -18.25 9.81 -7.82
C GLY A 293 -19.50 10.54 -7.39
N ILE A 294 -20.44 9.72 -6.94
CA ILE A 294 -21.75 10.13 -6.45
C ILE A 294 -21.94 9.49 -5.07
N VAL A 295 -22.30 10.28 -4.08
CA VAL A 295 -22.62 9.84 -2.72
C VAL A 295 -24.06 10.21 -2.41
N ASN A 296 -24.88 9.20 -2.15
CA ASN A 296 -26.27 9.34 -1.71
C ASN A 296 -26.42 8.86 -0.26
N LYS A 297 -27.64 8.93 0.28
CA LYS A 297 -27.93 8.48 1.66
C LYS A 297 -27.59 7.01 1.91
N LYS A 298 -27.93 6.12 0.96
CA LYS A 298 -27.79 4.66 1.11
C LYS A 298 -26.82 4.01 0.15
N ASN A 299 -26.29 4.75 -0.83
CA ASN A 299 -25.35 4.19 -1.79
C ASN A 299 -24.37 5.21 -2.32
N SER A 300 -23.27 4.69 -2.85
CA SER A 300 -22.23 5.48 -3.45
C SER A 300 -21.64 4.77 -4.67
N PHE A 301 -21.20 5.57 -5.63
CA PHE A 301 -20.54 5.15 -6.87
C PHE A 301 -19.24 5.92 -7.04
N ARG A 302 -18.13 5.25 -7.38
CA ARG A 302 -16.85 5.87 -7.68
C ARG A 302 -16.24 5.21 -8.90
N LEU A 303 -15.70 6.03 -9.78
CA LEU A 303 -14.85 5.64 -10.89
C LEU A 303 -13.48 6.27 -10.69
N ASN A 304 -12.42 5.48 -10.80
CA ASN A 304 -11.06 5.97 -10.91
C ASN A 304 -10.47 5.59 -12.26
N TYR A 305 -9.68 6.50 -12.82
CA TYR A 305 -8.74 6.22 -13.88
C TYR A 305 -7.33 6.61 -13.40
N ILE A 306 -6.41 5.64 -13.40
CA ILE A 306 -5.02 5.82 -12.97
C ILE A 306 -4.14 5.42 -14.16
N HIS A 307 -3.30 6.32 -14.62
CA HIS A 307 -2.37 6.09 -15.71
C HIS A 307 -0.95 6.34 -15.22
N GLY A 308 -0.07 5.40 -15.51
CA GLY A 308 1.37 5.55 -15.37
C GLY A 308 2.09 5.26 -16.66
N SER A 309 3.15 6.01 -16.92
CA SER A 309 4.09 5.74 -18.00
C SER A 309 5.50 5.98 -17.49
N GLU A 310 6.35 4.99 -17.71
CA GLU A 310 7.75 5.03 -17.36
C GLU A 310 8.64 4.87 -18.59
N LYS A 311 9.78 5.54 -18.53
CA LYS A 311 10.92 5.27 -19.38
C LYS A 311 12.17 5.36 -18.53
N THR A 312 12.84 4.24 -18.32
CA THR A 312 13.96 4.12 -17.40
C THR A 312 15.17 3.51 -18.09
N GLY A 313 16.38 3.94 -17.72
CA GLY A 313 17.62 3.29 -18.12
C GLY A 313 17.87 2.08 -17.22
N GLN A 314 18.17 0.93 -17.81
CA GLN A 314 18.33 -0.33 -17.08
C GLN A 314 19.56 -0.27 -16.16
N ALA A 315 19.37 -0.64 -14.89
CA ALA A 315 20.43 -0.62 -13.87
C ALA A 315 20.35 -1.80 -12.88
N TRP A 316 19.66 -2.88 -13.25
CA TRP A 316 19.40 -4.05 -12.40
C TRP A 316 20.50 -5.12 -12.46
N PHE A 317 21.59 -4.89 -13.22
CA PHE A 317 22.68 -5.85 -13.33
C PHE A 317 23.53 -5.90 -12.04
N GLY A 318 23.77 -7.11 -11.54
CA GLY A 318 24.71 -7.33 -10.43
C GLY A 318 26.15 -6.97 -10.82
N LEU A 319 26.87 -6.33 -9.91
CA LEU A 319 28.28 -5.94 -10.10
C LEU A 319 29.20 -6.69 -9.13
N PRO A 320 30.49 -6.90 -9.49
CA PRO A 320 31.46 -7.46 -8.56
C PRO A 320 31.57 -6.62 -7.28
N VAL A 321 31.54 -7.27 -6.12
CA VAL A 321 31.57 -6.59 -4.80
C VAL A 321 32.79 -5.68 -4.62
N GLN A 322 33.90 -5.96 -5.33
CA GLN A 322 35.12 -5.17 -5.29
C GLN A 322 34.90 -3.74 -5.84
N TYR A 323 33.90 -3.52 -6.70
CA TYR A 323 33.61 -2.22 -7.30
C TYR A 323 33.13 -1.21 -6.25
N GLU A 324 32.53 -1.66 -5.14
CA GLU A 324 32.11 -0.77 -4.03
C GLU A 324 33.31 -0.05 -3.38
N PHE A 325 34.50 -0.65 -3.44
CA PHE A 325 35.72 -0.11 -2.83
C PHE A 325 36.59 0.68 -3.82
N VAL A 326 36.11 0.90 -5.04
CA VAL A 326 36.80 1.64 -6.08
C VAL A 326 35.93 2.82 -6.53
N ASP A 327 36.28 4.03 -6.11
CA ASP A 327 35.47 5.24 -6.34
C ASP A 327 35.05 5.44 -7.81
N SER A 328 35.93 5.13 -8.76
CA SER A 328 35.65 5.26 -10.19
C SER A 328 34.67 4.22 -10.75
N LEU A 329 34.40 3.14 -10.01
CA LEU A 329 33.51 2.05 -10.44
C LEU A 329 32.21 2.02 -9.65
N ARG A 330 32.06 2.84 -8.60
CA ARG A 330 30.88 2.85 -7.73
C ARG A 330 29.58 3.23 -8.44
N ARG A 331 29.67 3.93 -9.58
CA ARG A 331 28.52 4.34 -10.41
C ARG A 331 28.45 3.57 -11.73
N PHE A 332 29.35 2.61 -11.95
CA PHE A 332 29.43 1.86 -13.19
C PHE A 332 28.11 1.14 -13.47
N ASN A 333 27.70 1.15 -14.73
CA ASN A 333 26.55 0.38 -15.19
C ASN A 333 27.02 -0.61 -16.26
N ALA A 334 26.67 -1.88 -16.08
CA ALA A 334 27.00 -2.93 -17.05
C ALA A 334 26.03 -2.95 -18.24
N ALA A 335 24.85 -2.33 -18.11
CA ALA A 335 23.88 -2.26 -19.20
C ALA A 335 24.49 -1.59 -20.45
N GLY A 336 24.35 -2.26 -21.59
CA GLY A 336 24.71 -1.73 -22.91
C GLY A 336 26.20 -1.82 -23.22
N MET A 337 27.00 -2.44 -22.35
CA MET A 337 28.44 -2.59 -22.54
C MET A 337 28.83 -3.66 -23.56
N GLU A 338 27.88 -4.43 -24.11
CA GLU A 338 28.15 -5.42 -25.17
C GLU A 338 28.67 -4.76 -26.46
N ARG A 339 28.35 -3.48 -26.69
CA ARG A 339 28.72 -2.76 -27.90
C ARG A 339 30.20 -2.32 -27.87
N GLN A 340 30.97 -2.73 -28.89
CA GLN A 340 32.42 -2.49 -28.95
C GLN A 340 32.83 -1.01 -29.06
N THR A 341 31.97 -0.17 -29.65
CA THR A 341 32.26 1.26 -29.88
C THR A 341 31.96 2.15 -28.68
N GLY A 342 31.61 1.56 -27.54
CA GLY A 342 31.16 2.23 -26.34
C GLY A 342 29.74 1.80 -25.96
N PRO A 343 29.25 2.22 -24.78
CA PRO A 343 27.95 1.80 -24.27
C PRO A 343 26.81 2.10 -25.26
N TYR A 344 25.83 1.21 -25.34
CA TYR A 344 24.56 1.49 -25.99
C TYR A 344 23.67 2.35 -25.08
N ASP A 345 23.30 3.54 -25.55
CA ASP A 345 22.57 4.52 -24.74
C ASP A 345 21.08 4.22 -24.55
N ASN A 346 20.47 3.38 -25.40
CA ASN A 346 19.04 3.04 -25.34
C ASN A 346 18.78 1.65 -24.70
N GLU A 347 19.59 1.28 -23.71
CA GLU A 347 19.26 0.19 -22.77
C GLU A 347 18.16 0.67 -21.83
N ILE A 348 16.92 0.61 -22.29
CA ILE A 348 15.77 1.21 -21.60
C ILE A 348 14.70 0.18 -21.30
N ASP A 349 13.90 0.44 -20.28
CA ASP A 349 12.52 -0.04 -20.16
C ASP A 349 11.57 1.11 -20.53
N ASP A 350 10.50 0.81 -21.25
CA ASP A 350 9.45 1.75 -21.69
C ASP A 350 8.10 1.05 -21.54
N TYR A 351 7.46 1.32 -20.41
CA TYR A 351 6.23 0.64 -20.00
C TYR A 351 5.15 1.65 -19.62
N LYS A 352 3.90 1.29 -19.92
CA LYS A 352 2.73 2.07 -19.53
C LYS A 352 1.66 1.15 -18.98
N GLN A 353 0.90 1.67 -18.04
CA GLN A 353 -0.16 0.94 -17.38
C GLN A 353 -1.36 1.84 -17.09
N ASP A 354 -2.53 1.38 -17.49
CA ASP A 354 -3.82 2.03 -17.29
C ASP A 354 -4.68 1.19 -16.35
N HIS A 355 -5.27 1.81 -15.33
CA HIS A 355 -6.20 1.17 -14.40
C HIS A 355 -7.55 1.89 -14.45
N LEU A 356 -8.61 1.13 -14.67
CA LEU A 356 -9.99 1.61 -14.59
C LEU A 356 -10.69 0.89 -13.44
N GLN A 357 -10.95 1.60 -12.35
CA GLN A 357 -11.53 1.04 -11.13
C GLN A 357 -12.95 1.56 -10.93
N PHE A 358 -13.89 0.66 -10.67
CA PHE A 358 -15.26 0.98 -10.33
C PHE A 358 -15.62 0.42 -8.96
N PHE A 359 -16.24 1.26 -8.14
CA PHE A 359 -16.70 0.91 -6.81
C PHE A 359 -18.17 1.25 -6.66
N TYR A 360 -18.93 0.28 -6.14
CA TYR A 360 -20.32 0.46 -5.78
C TYR A 360 -20.56 -0.05 -4.37
N GLN A 361 -21.19 0.76 -3.54
CA GLN A 361 -21.54 0.39 -2.18
C GLN A 361 -23.00 0.72 -1.91
N GLN A 362 -23.70 -0.19 -1.24
CA GLN A 362 -25.12 -0.05 -0.87
C GLN A 362 -25.33 -0.52 0.56
N GLN A 363 -25.85 0.36 1.40
CA GLN A 363 -26.43 -0.02 2.68
C GLN A 363 -27.81 -0.63 2.40
N CYS A 364 -27.92 -1.94 2.53
CA CYS A 364 -29.15 -2.70 2.29
C CYS A 364 -30.07 -2.65 3.51
N ALA A 365 -29.49 -2.64 4.71
CA ALA A 365 -30.15 -2.46 6.00
C ALA A 365 -29.15 -1.85 7.00
N ASP A 366 -29.60 -1.44 8.19
CA ASP A 366 -28.73 -0.82 9.21
C ASP A 366 -27.58 -1.76 9.64
N PHE A 367 -27.81 -3.07 9.58
CA PHE A 367 -26.82 -4.10 9.88
C PHE A 367 -26.13 -4.70 8.64
N LEU A 368 -26.47 -4.29 7.42
CA LEU A 368 -25.99 -4.94 6.19
C LEU A 368 -25.55 -3.92 5.14
N THR A 369 -24.25 -3.95 4.82
CA THR A 369 -23.70 -3.24 3.66
C THR A 369 -23.17 -4.22 2.62
N TRP A 370 -23.42 -3.93 1.35
CA TRP A 370 -22.90 -4.67 0.21
C TRP A 370 -21.94 -3.79 -0.59
N SER A 371 -20.73 -4.29 -0.82
CA SER A 371 -19.66 -3.59 -1.52
C SER A 371 -19.23 -4.40 -2.74
N ASN A 372 -19.10 -3.73 -3.89
CA ASN A 372 -18.65 -4.32 -5.14
C ASN A 372 -17.49 -3.51 -5.70
N THR A 373 -16.51 -4.22 -6.24
CA THR A 373 -15.34 -3.64 -6.90
C THR A 373 -15.12 -4.36 -8.22
N LEU A 374 -14.90 -3.57 -9.26
CA LEU A 374 -14.51 -4.04 -10.59
C LEU A 374 -13.27 -3.26 -11.02
N ASN A 375 -12.28 -3.93 -11.55
CA ASN A 375 -11.08 -3.30 -12.09
C ASN A 375 -10.69 -3.92 -13.43
N TYR A 376 -10.26 -3.06 -14.35
CA TYR A 376 -9.53 -3.46 -15.54
C TYR A 376 -8.19 -2.74 -15.57
N THR A 377 -7.11 -3.51 -15.68
CA THR A 377 -5.75 -2.99 -15.86
C THR A 377 -5.23 -3.46 -17.22
N HIS A 378 -4.67 -2.53 -17.99
CA HIS A 378 -3.94 -2.84 -19.22
C HIS A 378 -2.52 -2.31 -19.11
N GLY A 379 -1.53 -3.19 -19.24
CA GLY A 379 -0.14 -2.82 -19.37
C GLY A 379 0.39 -3.15 -20.76
N ASN A 380 1.32 -2.35 -21.25
CA ASN A 380 1.98 -2.61 -22.51
C ASN A 380 3.30 -1.85 -22.61
N GLY A 381 4.39 -2.57 -22.86
CA GLY A 381 5.71 -1.96 -23.05
C GLY A 381 6.77 -2.98 -23.42
N PHE A 382 8.01 -2.53 -23.34
CA PHE A 382 9.18 -3.34 -23.68
C PHE A 382 10.42 -2.80 -23.00
N TYR A 383 11.39 -3.69 -22.80
CA TYR A 383 12.78 -3.28 -22.68
C TYR A 383 13.54 -3.53 -23.97
N GLU A 384 14.51 -2.66 -24.23
CA GLU A 384 15.37 -2.67 -25.41
C GLU A 384 16.82 -2.94 -25.02
N ASN A 385 17.50 -3.80 -25.77
CA ASN A 385 18.91 -4.11 -25.54
C ASN A 385 19.70 -4.14 -26.85
N TYR A 386 20.99 -3.80 -26.77
CA TYR A 386 21.98 -4.14 -27.78
C TYR A 386 22.57 -5.51 -27.47
N LYS A 387 22.61 -6.40 -28.46
CA LYS A 387 23.23 -7.72 -28.34
C LYS A 387 24.32 -7.89 -29.39
N ALA A 388 25.53 -8.18 -28.96
CA ALA A 388 26.68 -8.30 -29.85
C ALA A 388 26.89 -9.74 -30.34
N GLU A 389 27.27 -9.90 -31.61
CA GLU A 389 27.71 -11.16 -32.22
C GLU A 389 26.78 -12.36 -31.96
N VAL A 390 25.46 -12.12 -31.98
CA VAL A 390 24.46 -13.17 -31.74
C VAL A 390 24.25 -14.03 -32.97
N ASP A 391 23.96 -15.31 -32.78
CA ASP A 391 23.47 -16.16 -33.86
C ASP A 391 22.14 -15.61 -34.39
N LEU A 392 22.04 -15.36 -35.69
CA LEU A 392 20.87 -14.72 -36.31
C LEU A 392 19.67 -15.66 -36.49
N LEU A 393 19.92 -16.98 -36.55
CA LEU A 393 18.89 -17.98 -36.77
C LEU A 393 17.86 -18.05 -35.62
N PRO A 394 18.24 -18.08 -34.32
CA PRO A 394 17.30 -17.95 -33.21
C PRO A 394 16.47 -16.66 -33.22
N TYR A 395 16.95 -15.61 -33.89
CA TYR A 395 16.23 -14.34 -34.05
C TYR A 395 15.37 -14.29 -35.32
N GLU A 396 15.24 -15.41 -36.03
CA GLU A 396 14.46 -15.53 -37.26
C GLU A 396 14.94 -14.53 -38.33
N ILE A 397 16.26 -14.36 -38.45
CA ILE A 397 16.91 -13.47 -39.43
C ILE A 397 17.73 -14.28 -40.44
N ASN A 398 17.49 -14.01 -41.72
CA ASN A 398 18.33 -14.51 -42.82
C ASN A 398 19.23 -13.38 -43.34
N ALA A 399 20.54 -13.54 -43.20
CA ALA A 399 21.54 -12.58 -43.68
C ALA A 399 22.42 -13.15 -44.81
N TYR A 400 21.81 -13.95 -45.71
CA TYR A 400 22.40 -14.39 -46.97
C TYR A 400 23.81 -14.99 -46.84
N GLY A 401 24.05 -15.81 -45.82
CA GLY A 401 25.33 -16.48 -45.54
C GLY A 401 26.09 -15.95 -44.33
N ILE A 402 25.70 -14.78 -43.79
CA ILE A 402 26.19 -14.29 -42.50
C ILE A 402 25.38 -14.97 -41.37
N GLN A 403 26.07 -15.58 -40.41
CA GLN A 403 25.45 -16.32 -39.31
C GLN A 403 25.32 -15.51 -38.02
N LYS A 404 26.22 -14.55 -37.82
CA LYS A 404 26.29 -13.72 -36.61
C LYS A 404 26.35 -12.25 -36.97
N ALA A 405 25.69 -11.43 -36.16
CA ALA A 405 25.84 -9.99 -36.19
C ALA A 405 25.38 -9.37 -34.88
N ASP A 406 25.67 -8.09 -34.72
CA ASP A 406 25.08 -7.28 -33.67
C ASP A 406 23.63 -6.96 -34.02
N ILE A 407 22.76 -6.95 -33.00
CA ILE A 407 21.34 -6.59 -33.15
C ILE A 407 20.88 -5.64 -32.05
N ILE A 408 19.80 -4.93 -32.33
CA ILE A 408 19.01 -4.23 -31.31
C ILE A 408 17.69 -5.00 -31.19
N ARG A 409 17.42 -5.55 -30.00
CA ARG A 409 16.21 -6.33 -29.72
C ARG A 409 15.31 -5.62 -28.71
N GLN A 410 14.02 -5.93 -28.79
CA GLN A 410 13.02 -5.52 -27.82
C GLN A 410 12.27 -6.75 -27.33
N LYS A 411 12.07 -6.86 -26.01
CA LYS A 411 11.24 -7.88 -25.39
C LYS A 411 10.00 -7.21 -24.82
N TRP A 412 8.86 -7.52 -25.41
CA TRP A 412 7.59 -6.86 -25.13
C TRP A 412 6.73 -7.69 -24.18
N LEU A 413 6.00 -6.97 -23.34
CA LEU A 413 4.87 -7.48 -22.56
C LEU A 413 3.64 -6.63 -22.90
N SER A 414 2.55 -7.29 -23.29
CA SER A 414 1.22 -6.69 -23.34
C SER A 414 0.29 -7.55 -22.50
N ASN A 415 -0.32 -6.97 -21.48
CA ASN A 415 -1.15 -7.72 -20.55
C ASN A 415 -2.49 -7.03 -20.26
N HIS A 416 -3.45 -7.87 -19.89
CA HIS A 416 -4.81 -7.50 -19.50
C HIS A 416 -5.16 -8.20 -18.19
N TYR A 417 -5.62 -7.43 -17.21
CA TYR A 417 -6.02 -7.94 -15.91
C TYR A 417 -7.43 -7.45 -15.56
N LEU A 418 -8.35 -8.39 -15.39
CA LEU A 418 -9.71 -8.13 -14.92
C LEU A 418 -9.85 -8.65 -13.49
N PHE A 419 -10.42 -7.83 -12.60
CA PHE A 419 -10.65 -8.20 -11.21
C PHE A 419 -12.06 -7.83 -10.77
N LEU A 420 -12.74 -8.75 -10.10
CA LEU A 420 -14.05 -8.55 -9.50
C LEU A 420 -14.02 -8.99 -8.04
N ARG A 421 -14.63 -8.18 -7.16
CA ARG A 421 -14.84 -8.51 -5.76
C ARG A 421 -16.25 -8.10 -5.33
N SER A 422 -16.90 -8.96 -4.57
CA SER A 422 -18.16 -8.66 -3.88
C SER A 422 -18.05 -9.09 -2.42
N GLU A 423 -18.34 -8.17 -1.51
CA GLU A 423 -18.24 -8.35 -0.06
C GLU A 423 -19.55 -7.90 0.61
N LEU A 424 -19.95 -8.64 1.65
CA LEU A 424 -21.00 -8.22 2.56
C LEU A 424 -20.39 -7.87 3.92
N LEU A 425 -20.76 -6.75 4.51
CA LEU A 425 -20.49 -6.41 5.91
C LEU A 425 -21.78 -6.58 6.70
N ILE A 426 -21.81 -7.53 7.63
CA ILE A 426 -22.99 -7.89 8.41
C ILE A 426 -22.73 -7.69 9.91
N ASN A 427 -23.44 -6.74 10.53
CA ASN A 427 -23.30 -6.36 11.94
C ASN A 427 -24.61 -6.63 12.71
N PRO A 428 -24.97 -7.89 12.96
CA PRO A 428 -26.26 -8.22 13.60
C PRO A 428 -26.35 -7.72 15.05
N SER A 429 -25.23 -7.41 15.69
CA SER A 429 -25.18 -6.77 17.01
C SER A 429 -23.82 -6.11 17.24
N LYS A 430 -23.66 -5.39 18.36
CA LYS A 430 -22.36 -4.80 18.76
C LYS A 430 -21.27 -5.84 19.04
N SER A 431 -21.63 -7.10 19.25
CA SER A 431 -20.70 -8.19 19.59
C SER A 431 -20.22 -9.00 18.40
N PHE A 432 -20.82 -8.84 17.23
CA PHE A 432 -20.51 -9.66 16.07
C PHE A 432 -20.46 -8.83 14.79
N GLU A 433 -19.41 -9.06 14.01
CA GLU A 433 -19.23 -8.55 12.66
C GLU A 433 -18.80 -9.71 11.76
N PHE A 434 -19.53 -9.93 10.66
CA PHE A 434 -19.25 -10.97 9.68
C PHE A 434 -18.95 -10.34 8.33
N ARG A 435 -17.97 -10.90 7.62
CA ARG A 435 -17.60 -10.46 6.26
C ARG A 435 -17.31 -11.62 5.32
N PRO A 436 -18.34 -12.24 4.74
CA PRO A 436 -18.16 -13.13 3.61
C PRO A 436 -17.81 -12.31 2.36
N GLU A 437 -16.86 -12.80 1.57
CA GLU A 437 -16.47 -12.20 0.30
C GLU A 437 -16.20 -13.25 -0.77
N ILE A 438 -16.38 -12.83 -2.03
CA ILE A 438 -15.94 -13.57 -3.20
C ILE A 438 -15.08 -12.64 -4.06
N SER A 439 -14.00 -13.17 -4.61
CA SER A 439 -13.22 -12.48 -5.64
C SER A 439 -12.83 -13.40 -6.77
N LEU A 440 -12.77 -12.83 -7.97
CA LEU A 440 -12.42 -13.48 -9.22
C LEU A 440 -11.45 -12.57 -9.97
N SER A 441 -10.42 -13.15 -10.57
CA SER A 441 -9.54 -12.42 -11.48
C SER A 441 -9.12 -13.24 -12.68
N SER A 442 -8.88 -12.55 -13.78
CA SER A 442 -8.40 -13.10 -15.05
C SER A 442 -7.24 -12.25 -15.52
N TYR A 443 -6.10 -12.88 -15.71
CA TYR A 443 -4.91 -12.29 -16.31
C TYR A 443 -4.61 -12.96 -17.64
N ASP A 444 -4.22 -12.16 -18.62
CA ASP A 444 -3.70 -12.56 -19.93
C ASP A 444 -2.44 -11.72 -20.18
N GLY A 445 -1.28 -12.38 -20.27
CA GLY A 445 0.01 -11.76 -20.53
C GLY A 445 0.64 -12.34 -21.79
N ASN A 446 0.77 -11.51 -22.83
CA ASN A 446 1.44 -11.86 -24.07
C ASN A 446 2.87 -11.34 -24.07
N HIS A 447 3.82 -12.27 -24.14
CA HIS A 447 5.26 -12.03 -24.15
C HIS A 447 5.80 -12.29 -25.55
N PHE A 448 6.42 -11.30 -26.19
CA PHE A 448 6.97 -11.48 -27.54
C PHE A 448 8.23 -10.66 -27.80
N GLY A 449 9.15 -11.24 -28.56
CA GLY A 449 10.42 -10.62 -28.91
C GLY A 449 10.41 -10.04 -30.32
N ARG A 450 10.89 -8.81 -30.50
CA ARG A 450 11.12 -8.19 -31.81
C ARG A 450 12.58 -7.83 -31.98
N VAL A 451 13.13 -8.07 -33.16
CA VAL A 451 14.40 -7.41 -33.54
C VAL A 451 14.03 -6.05 -34.11
N LYS A 452 14.50 -4.97 -33.49
CA LYS A 452 14.32 -3.61 -33.99
C LYS A 452 15.25 -3.39 -35.17
N ASP A 453 16.53 -3.69 -35.00
CA ASP A 453 17.57 -3.46 -36.01
C ASP A 453 18.63 -4.56 -36.02
N VAL A 454 19.30 -4.74 -37.16
CA VAL A 454 20.42 -5.67 -37.35
C VAL A 454 21.56 -4.86 -37.95
N ILE A 455 22.74 -4.90 -37.34
CA ILE A 455 23.89 -4.10 -37.76
C ILE A 455 24.58 -4.79 -38.95
N LEU A 456 23.88 -4.83 -40.09
CA LEU A 456 24.30 -5.38 -41.36
C LEU A 456 23.67 -4.59 -42.52
N ASP A 457 24.36 -4.55 -43.67
CA ASP A 457 23.87 -3.84 -44.85
C ASP A 457 22.67 -4.53 -45.53
N SER A 458 22.54 -5.85 -45.41
CA SER A 458 21.50 -6.63 -46.07
C SER A 458 21.08 -7.85 -45.25
N PHE A 459 19.80 -7.91 -44.89
CA PHE A 459 19.18 -9.01 -44.16
C PHE A 459 17.66 -9.04 -44.42
N GLU A 460 17.04 -10.16 -44.11
CA GLU A 460 15.58 -10.34 -44.15
C GLU A 460 15.10 -10.92 -42.82
N LYS A 461 14.05 -10.32 -42.24
CA LYS A 461 13.35 -10.89 -41.07
C LYS A 461 12.35 -11.93 -41.57
N ILE A 462 12.56 -13.18 -41.18
CA ILE A 462 11.73 -14.33 -41.56
C ILE A 462 10.37 -14.25 -40.86
N LYS A 463 10.35 -13.80 -39.60
CA LYS A 463 9.14 -13.59 -38.80
C LYS A 463 9.14 -12.21 -38.15
N ASN A 464 7.94 -11.75 -37.80
CA ASN A 464 7.76 -10.50 -37.05
C ASN A 464 8.28 -10.62 -35.61
N PHE A 465 8.08 -11.78 -34.97
CA PHE A 465 8.53 -12.06 -33.61
C PHE A 465 9.48 -13.25 -33.60
N TYR A 466 10.58 -13.12 -32.87
CA TYR A 466 11.57 -14.20 -32.72
C TYR A 466 11.27 -15.16 -31.57
N TYR A 467 10.36 -14.78 -30.68
CA TYR A 467 9.62 -15.66 -29.79
C TYR A 467 8.24 -15.06 -29.51
N GLN A 468 7.28 -15.90 -29.13
CA GLN A 468 5.97 -15.45 -28.67
C GLN A 468 5.34 -16.53 -27.79
N ASN A 469 4.93 -16.15 -26.58
CA ASN A 469 4.20 -17.01 -25.66
C ASN A 469 3.19 -16.22 -24.83
N GLU A 470 2.20 -16.92 -24.32
CA GLU A 470 1.08 -16.36 -23.56
C GLU A 470 1.02 -17.04 -22.20
N GLY A 471 0.77 -16.27 -21.15
CA GLY A 471 0.45 -16.73 -19.81
C GLY A 471 -0.95 -16.29 -19.42
N THR A 472 -1.86 -17.22 -19.17
CA THR A 472 -3.21 -16.91 -18.70
C THR A 472 -3.45 -17.46 -17.30
N LYS A 473 -3.96 -16.62 -16.40
CA LYS A 473 -4.22 -16.99 -15.00
C LYS A 473 -5.64 -16.65 -14.59
N LEU A 474 -6.38 -17.68 -14.17
CA LEU A 474 -7.69 -17.54 -13.53
C LEU A 474 -7.53 -17.82 -12.04
N ASP A 475 -8.02 -16.90 -11.21
CA ASP A 475 -7.91 -16.98 -9.76
C ASP A 475 -9.28 -16.66 -9.14
N GLY A 476 -9.80 -17.59 -8.34
CA GLY A 476 -11.05 -17.42 -7.62
C GLY A 476 -10.90 -17.77 -6.15
N SER A 477 -11.49 -16.94 -5.29
CA SER A 477 -11.45 -17.17 -3.85
C SER A 477 -12.75 -16.84 -3.13
N LEU A 478 -13.00 -17.60 -2.07
CA LEU A 478 -14.08 -17.42 -1.12
C LEU A 478 -13.47 -17.11 0.25
N GLY A 479 -13.80 -15.93 0.75
CA GLY A 479 -13.28 -15.40 1.99
C GLY A 479 -14.34 -15.27 3.08
N PHE A 480 -13.93 -15.43 4.34
CA PHE A 480 -14.79 -15.23 5.49
C PHE A 480 -14.01 -14.70 6.68
N LYS A 481 -14.38 -13.49 7.12
CA LYS A 481 -13.92 -12.90 8.38
C LYS A 481 -15.04 -12.86 9.41
N LEU A 482 -14.71 -13.18 10.66
CA LEU A 482 -15.55 -13.03 11.84
C LEU A 482 -14.79 -12.25 12.90
N LEU A 483 -15.37 -11.15 13.37
CA LEU A 483 -14.98 -10.47 14.59
C LEU A 483 -16.04 -10.70 15.66
N TRP A 484 -15.65 -11.37 16.74
CA TRP A 484 -16.45 -11.61 17.92
C TRP A 484 -15.88 -10.84 19.11
N LYS A 485 -16.74 -10.07 19.80
CA LYS A 485 -16.38 -9.25 20.97
C LYS A 485 -17.05 -9.80 22.24
N PRO A 486 -16.49 -10.86 22.88
CA PRO A 486 -17.03 -11.39 24.12
C PRO A 486 -16.75 -10.46 25.30
N GLY A 487 -17.76 -9.69 25.69
CA GLY A 487 -17.61 -8.63 26.69
C GLY A 487 -16.93 -7.39 26.10
N SER A 488 -16.44 -6.49 26.97
CA SER A 488 -15.85 -5.21 26.55
C SER A 488 -14.33 -5.26 26.32
N ASN A 489 -13.68 -6.37 26.69
CA ASN A 489 -12.22 -6.42 26.84
C ASN A 489 -11.54 -7.43 25.91
N TRP A 490 -12.28 -8.00 24.97
CA TRP A 490 -11.79 -9.05 24.07
C TRP A 490 -12.29 -8.84 22.66
N ASP A 491 -11.38 -9.01 21.71
CA ASP A 491 -11.67 -9.12 20.29
C ASP A 491 -11.08 -10.44 19.79
N VAL A 492 -11.94 -11.33 19.28
CA VAL A 492 -11.57 -12.62 18.71
C VAL A 492 -11.88 -12.60 17.23
N ASN A 493 -10.85 -12.72 16.41
CA ASN A 493 -10.93 -12.68 14.97
C ASN A 493 -10.60 -14.03 14.37
N VAL A 494 -11.50 -14.52 13.52
CA VAL A 494 -11.30 -15.73 12.72
C VAL A 494 -11.31 -15.31 11.27
N ASP A 495 -10.28 -15.73 10.55
CA ASP A 495 -10.13 -15.43 9.13
C ASP A 495 -9.89 -16.72 8.35
N ILE A 496 -10.61 -16.91 7.25
CA ILE A 496 -10.56 -18.10 6.43
C ILE A 496 -10.64 -17.70 4.96
N LEU A 497 -9.65 -18.13 4.18
CA LEU A 497 -9.65 -18.00 2.73
C LEU A 497 -9.51 -19.37 2.07
N TYR A 498 -10.45 -19.70 1.19
CA TYR A 498 -10.31 -20.79 0.23
C TYR A 498 -10.07 -20.20 -1.16
N ARG A 499 -9.05 -20.71 -1.87
CA ARG A 499 -8.66 -20.18 -3.19
C ARG A 499 -8.36 -21.31 -4.16
N GLN A 500 -8.70 -21.09 -5.43
CA GLN A 500 -8.39 -21.95 -6.56
C GLN A 500 -7.76 -21.12 -7.68
N VAL A 501 -6.69 -21.66 -8.27
CA VAL A 501 -5.95 -21.03 -9.35
C VAL A 501 -5.78 -22.02 -10.49
N LYS A 502 -5.98 -21.53 -11.71
CA LYS A 502 -5.56 -22.18 -12.94
C LYS A 502 -4.59 -21.25 -13.68
N HIS A 503 -3.40 -21.71 -14.00
CA HIS A 503 -2.40 -20.94 -14.75
C HIS A 503 -1.91 -21.77 -15.93
N GLU A 504 -2.07 -21.25 -17.15
CA GLU A 504 -1.61 -21.88 -18.38
C GLU A 504 -0.52 -21.03 -19.02
N ILE A 505 0.55 -21.68 -19.50
CA ILE A 505 1.65 -21.04 -20.21
C ILE A 505 1.89 -21.80 -21.51
N ILE A 506 1.63 -21.15 -22.64
CA ILE A 506 1.70 -21.78 -23.96
C ILE A 506 2.49 -20.91 -24.95
N GLY A 507 3.11 -21.55 -25.94
CA GLY A 507 3.78 -20.87 -27.06
C GLY A 507 5.26 -21.20 -27.14
N ILE A 508 6.08 -20.23 -27.51
CA ILE A 508 7.50 -20.40 -27.80
C ILE A 508 8.29 -19.34 -27.02
N LYS A 509 9.25 -19.78 -26.19
CA LYS A 509 10.28 -18.94 -25.54
C LYS A 509 11.45 -18.76 -26.52
N GLU A 510 12.43 -17.93 -26.15
CA GLU A 510 13.67 -17.76 -26.92
C GLU A 510 14.34 -19.10 -27.28
N PHE A 511 15.12 -19.09 -28.36
CA PHE A 511 15.78 -20.29 -28.91
C PHE A 511 14.81 -21.40 -29.34
N ASN A 512 13.58 -21.02 -29.73
CA ASN A 512 12.53 -21.93 -30.20
C ASN A 512 12.15 -23.01 -29.17
N LEU A 513 12.25 -22.69 -27.88
CA LEU A 513 11.85 -23.58 -26.79
C LEU A 513 10.32 -23.60 -26.63
N PRO A 514 9.63 -24.73 -26.86
CA PRO A 514 8.18 -24.80 -26.71
C PRO A 514 7.79 -24.73 -25.23
N LEU A 515 6.75 -23.96 -24.92
CA LEU A 515 6.12 -23.90 -23.61
C LEU A 515 4.74 -24.54 -23.70
N GLN A 516 4.46 -25.47 -22.79
CA GLN A 516 3.14 -26.08 -22.61
C GLN A 516 2.99 -26.52 -21.16
N TYR A 517 2.64 -25.57 -20.30
CA TYR A 517 2.46 -25.80 -18.87
C TYR A 517 1.04 -25.48 -18.44
N GLU A 518 0.51 -26.27 -17.52
CA GLU A 518 -0.78 -26.06 -16.89
C GLU A 518 -0.65 -26.38 -15.40
N LEU A 519 -0.95 -25.40 -14.55
CA LEU A 519 -0.92 -25.51 -13.10
C LEU A 519 -2.33 -25.34 -12.55
N HIS A 520 -2.74 -26.30 -11.72
CA HIS A 520 -3.93 -26.20 -10.87
C HIS A 520 -3.49 -26.13 -9.42
N PHE A 521 -3.89 -25.09 -8.71
CA PHE A 521 -3.54 -24.90 -7.31
C PHE A 521 -4.78 -24.62 -6.46
N LYS A 522 -4.79 -25.20 -5.25
CA LYS A 522 -5.85 -24.98 -4.26
C LYS A 522 -5.20 -24.72 -2.92
N SER A 523 -5.69 -23.73 -2.19
CA SER A 523 -5.17 -23.40 -0.87
C SER A 523 -6.29 -23.11 0.12
N PHE A 524 -6.03 -23.46 1.38
CA PHE A 524 -6.88 -23.11 2.52
C PHE A 524 -6.04 -22.40 3.57
N THR A 525 -6.38 -21.13 3.86
CA THR A 525 -5.58 -20.24 4.71
C THR A 525 -6.41 -19.78 5.91
N PRO A 526 -6.33 -20.50 7.05
CA PRO A 526 -6.95 -20.09 8.30
C PRO A 526 -6.03 -19.20 9.15
N LYS A 527 -6.61 -18.25 9.88
CA LYS A 527 -5.94 -17.50 10.95
C LYS A 527 -6.89 -17.24 12.10
N LEU A 528 -6.34 -17.36 13.31
CA LEU A 528 -6.96 -16.90 14.53
C LEU A 528 -6.13 -15.75 15.10
N PHE A 529 -6.78 -14.64 15.43
CA PHE A 529 -6.16 -13.49 16.06
C PHE A 529 -7.00 -13.07 17.27
N VAL A 530 -6.39 -12.99 18.44
CA VAL A 530 -7.07 -12.66 19.70
C VAL A 530 -6.41 -11.45 20.32
N SER A 531 -7.21 -10.44 20.69
CA SER A 531 -6.76 -9.28 21.44
C SER A 531 -7.48 -9.20 22.78
N LYS A 532 -6.73 -8.88 23.83
CA LYS A 532 -7.22 -8.62 25.18
C LYS A 532 -6.85 -7.20 25.60
N TYR A 533 -7.84 -6.42 25.99
CA TYR A 533 -7.67 -5.08 26.53
C TYR A 533 -7.62 -5.15 28.06
N PHE A 534 -6.49 -4.79 28.64
CA PHE A 534 -6.33 -4.71 30.10
C PHE A 534 -6.53 -3.28 30.63
N SER A 535 -6.61 -2.29 29.73
CA SER A 535 -7.04 -0.92 30.02
C SER A 535 -7.51 -0.25 28.72
N GLU A 536 -8.08 0.96 28.79
CA GLU A 536 -8.39 1.79 27.60
C GLU A 536 -7.15 2.08 26.73
N ASN A 537 -5.96 1.95 27.33
CA ASN A 537 -4.68 2.37 26.78
C ASN A 537 -3.72 1.20 26.57
N GLY A 538 -4.16 -0.04 26.75
CA GLY A 538 -3.25 -1.17 26.78
C GLY A 538 -3.92 -2.45 26.30
N SER A 539 -3.29 -3.09 25.32
CA SER A 539 -3.75 -4.35 24.76
C SER A 539 -2.59 -5.35 24.61
N LEU A 540 -2.93 -6.62 24.75
CA LEU A 540 -2.08 -7.76 24.40
C LEU A 540 -2.79 -8.49 23.26
N PHE A 541 -2.04 -8.99 22.29
CA PHE A 541 -2.59 -9.81 21.22
C PHE A 541 -1.74 -11.06 20.98
N SER A 542 -2.37 -12.09 20.43
CA SER A 542 -1.68 -13.21 19.83
C SER A 542 -2.36 -13.64 18.53
N SER A 543 -1.60 -14.21 17.62
CA SER A 543 -2.16 -14.89 16.45
C SER A 543 -1.41 -16.14 16.05
N ILE A 544 -2.15 -17.03 15.40
CA ILE A 544 -1.63 -18.18 14.69
C ILE A 544 -2.31 -18.23 13.32
N GLY A 545 -1.55 -18.48 12.26
CA GLY A 545 -2.13 -18.72 10.95
C GLY A 545 -1.30 -19.66 10.09
N TYR A 546 -1.97 -20.29 9.14
CA TYR A 546 -1.37 -21.15 8.12
C TYR A 546 -1.66 -20.56 6.74
N MET A 547 -0.68 -20.58 5.85
CA MET A 547 -0.81 -20.08 4.48
C MET A 547 -0.04 -20.97 3.51
N GLN A 548 -0.55 -21.06 2.28
CA GLN A 548 0.09 -21.74 1.17
C GLN A 548 0.14 -20.82 -0.04
N ARG A 549 1.13 -21.02 -0.91
CA ARG A 549 1.29 -20.23 -2.14
C ARG A 549 1.71 -21.12 -3.32
N GLU A 550 1.18 -20.80 -4.50
CA GLU A 550 1.55 -21.40 -5.78
C GLU A 550 2.93 -20.92 -6.26
N PRO A 551 3.65 -21.69 -7.11
CA PRO A 551 4.84 -21.20 -7.79
C PRO A 551 4.54 -20.08 -8.81
N PHE A 552 5.54 -19.26 -9.11
CA PHE A 552 5.47 -18.19 -10.10
C PHE A 552 5.73 -18.68 -11.52
N ARG A 553 5.55 -17.81 -12.52
CA ARG A 553 5.80 -18.15 -13.94
C ARG A 553 7.22 -18.69 -14.15
N GLU A 554 8.23 -17.96 -13.68
CA GLU A 554 9.62 -18.36 -13.94
C GLU A 554 9.98 -19.67 -13.21
N ASP A 555 9.35 -19.95 -12.06
CA ASP A 555 9.47 -21.24 -11.37
C ASP A 555 8.89 -22.41 -12.20
N ILE A 556 7.83 -22.16 -12.97
CA ILE A 556 7.19 -23.17 -13.83
C ILE A 556 8.00 -23.39 -15.11
N VAL A 557 8.52 -22.31 -15.68
CA VAL A 557 9.21 -22.33 -16.98
C VAL A 557 10.67 -22.78 -16.85
N VAL A 558 11.36 -22.44 -15.76
CA VAL A 558 12.78 -22.75 -15.54
C VAL A 558 13.00 -23.84 -14.49
N GLY A 559 12.09 -23.98 -13.52
CA GLY A 559 12.25 -24.89 -12.39
C GLY A 559 11.80 -26.34 -12.64
N ASP A 560 12.23 -27.24 -11.75
CA ASP A 560 11.72 -28.61 -11.67
C ASP A 560 10.34 -28.61 -10.97
N LEU A 561 9.32 -29.18 -11.63
CA LEU A 561 7.91 -29.17 -11.21
C LEU A 561 7.61 -30.06 -9.99
N ASN A 562 8.60 -30.78 -9.46
CA ASN A 562 8.39 -31.71 -8.35
C ASN A 562 8.32 -30.99 -6.99
N ASN A 563 7.08 -30.74 -6.54
CA ASN A 563 6.67 -30.26 -5.21
C ASN A 563 6.98 -28.78 -4.91
N THR A 564 6.13 -27.91 -5.48
CA THR A 564 6.43 -26.50 -5.77
C THR A 564 5.70 -25.46 -4.94
N SER A 565 4.79 -25.86 -4.04
CA SER A 565 4.07 -24.92 -3.19
C SER A 565 4.89 -24.50 -1.98
N GLU A 566 4.80 -23.23 -1.64
CA GLU A 566 5.38 -22.73 -0.41
C GLU A 566 4.34 -22.75 0.72
N GLU A 567 4.81 -22.88 1.95
CA GLU A 567 3.97 -22.99 3.14
C GLU A 567 4.53 -22.15 4.29
N LEU A 568 3.64 -21.55 5.07
CA LEU A 568 3.99 -20.75 6.24
C LEU A 568 3.06 -21.09 7.41
N ILE A 569 3.65 -21.33 8.57
CA ILE A 569 2.99 -21.26 9.87
C ILE A 569 3.56 -20.05 10.62
N ASP A 570 2.70 -19.10 10.95
CA ASP A 570 3.09 -17.85 11.61
C ASP A 570 2.47 -17.76 13.00
N PHE A 571 3.31 -17.50 14.00
CA PHE A 571 2.91 -17.22 15.38
C PHE A 571 3.37 -15.81 15.75
N GLU A 572 2.44 -14.99 16.25
CA GLU A 572 2.77 -13.67 16.76
C GLU A 572 2.20 -13.45 18.17
N LEU A 573 2.94 -12.70 18.98
CA LEU A 573 2.54 -12.23 20.30
C LEU A 573 3.05 -10.80 20.45
N GLY A 574 2.17 -9.87 20.82
CA GLY A 574 2.62 -8.53 21.08
C GLY A 574 1.71 -7.70 21.96
N MET A 575 2.18 -6.50 22.26
CA MET A 575 1.61 -5.61 23.25
C MET A 575 1.66 -4.17 22.76
N HIS A 576 0.56 -3.46 22.95
CA HIS A 576 0.46 -2.02 22.70
C HIS A 576 0.18 -1.28 23.99
N LEU A 577 0.85 -0.14 24.14
CA LEU A 577 0.69 0.77 25.26
C LEU A 577 0.57 2.19 24.72
N ASN A 578 -0.59 2.81 24.93
CA ASN A 578 -0.85 4.23 24.69
C ASN A 578 -0.84 4.95 26.05
N GLY A 579 0.34 5.25 26.58
CA GLY A 579 0.49 5.93 27.86
C GLY A 579 -0.12 7.33 27.89
N LYS A 580 -0.41 7.84 29.09
CA LYS A 580 -0.77 9.25 29.29
C LYS A 580 0.39 10.15 28.86
N LYS A 581 0.09 11.32 28.27
CA LYS A 581 1.08 12.31 27.76
C LYS A 581 1.86 11.84 26.51
N ASN A 582 1.14 11.37 25.50
CA ASN A 582 1.66 11.12 24.15
C ASN A 582 2.84 10.13 24.07
N ILE A 583 2.87 9.11 24.93
CA ILE A 583 3.81 8.00 24.84
C ILE A 583 3.09 6.83 24.20
N LYS A 584 3.54 6.36 23.04
CA LYS A 584 3.03 5.14 22.41
C LYS A 584 4.16 4.13 22.28
N ALA A 585 4.00 2.94 22.83
CA ALA A 585 4.95 1.85 22.69
C ALA A 585 4.26 0.62 22.11
N SER A 586 4.96 -0.10 21.23
CA SER A 586 4.55 -1.39 20.73
C SER A 586 5.71 -2.38 20.79
N LEU A 587 5.42 -3.60 21.21
CA LEU A 587 6.36 -4.72 21.18
C LEU A 587 5.68 -5.88 20.47
N ASN A 588 6.36 -6.49 19.51
CA ASN A 588 5.89 -7.65 18.79
C ASN A 588 6.99 -8.71 18.74
N ALA A 589 6.64 -9.95 19.05
CA ALA A 589 7.48 -11.12 18.90
C ALA A 589 6.83 -12.05 17.87
N TYR A 590 7.60 -12.49 16.88
CA TYR A 590 7.10 -13.38 15.84
C TYR A 590 7.98 -14.62 15.69
N TYR A 591 7.35 -15.74 15.31
CA TYR A 591 7.99 -16.97 14.92
C TYR A 591 7.29 -17.52 13.67
N MET A 592 7.98 -17.43 12.53
CA MET A 592 7.53 -17.88 11.23
C MET A 592 8.29 -19.14 10.87
N TYR A 593 7.57 -20.23 10.64
CA TYR A 593 8.13 -21.51 10.22
C TYR A 593 7.63 -21.85 8.81
N TYR A 594 8.58 -22.11 7.92
CA TYR A 594 8.32 -22.48 6.54
C TYR A 594 8.70 -23.95 6.32
N PRO A 595 7.72 -24.86 6.28
CA PRO A 595 7.96 -26.24 5.84
C PRO A 595 8.65 -26.29 4.47
N SER A 596 8.18 -25.43 3.55
CA SER A 596 8.66 -25.24 2.18
C SER A 596 8.67 -23.73 1.89
N LEU A 597 9.81 -23.19 1.44
CA LEU A 597 9.96 -21.79 1.05
C LEU A 597 10.82 -21.72 -0.22
N ARG A 598 10.47 -20.86 -1.16
CA ARG A 598 11.35 -20.51 -2.26
C ARG A 598 12.24 -19.35 -1.82
N GLY A 599 13.54 -19.62 -1.76
CA GLY A 599 14.54 -18.60 -1.44
C GLY A 599 15.35 -18.22 -2.67
N LEU A 600 15.88 -16.99 -2.66
CA LEU A 600 16.76 -16.50 -3.72
C LEU A 600 17.99 -17.41 -3.88
N SER A 601 18.27 -17.85 -5.11
CA SER A 601 19.49 -18.61 -5.44
C SER A 601 20.75 -17.73 -5.44
N GLY A 602 20.56 -16.41 -5.66
CA GLY A 602 21.63 -15.45 -5.90
C GLY A 602 21.94 -15.24 -7.39
N GLU A 603 21.30 -16.02 -8.27
CA GLU A 603 21.38 -15.87 -9.72
C GLU A 603 20.24 -14.98 -10.23
N LEU A 604 20.47 -14.31 -11.36
CA LEU A 604 19.46 -13.55 -12.09
C LEU A 604 19.17 -14.25 -13.41
N SER A 605 17.94 -14.16 -13.89
CA SER A 605 17.56 -14.55 -15.26
C SER A 605 18.24 -13.64 -16.29
N ASP A 606 18.13 -14.00 -17.57
CA ASP A 606 18.65 -13.21 -18.68
C ASP A 606 17.95 -11.85 -18.85
N VAL A 607 16.86 -11.64 -18.10
CA VAL A 607 16.05 -10.42 -18.06
C VAL A 607 16.15 -9.69 -16.72
N GLY A 608 17.03 -10.15 -15.82
CA GLY A 608 17.30 -9.51 -14.53
C GLY A 608 16.38 -9.93 -13.37
N GLU A 609 15.48 -10.89 -13.58
CA GLU A 609 14.61 -11.40 -12.51
C GLU A 609 15.39 -12.35 -11.58
N PRO A 610 15.24 -12.24 -10.25
CA PRO A 610 15.89 -13.17 -9.33
C PRO A 610 15.39 -14.61 -9.49
N LEU A 611 16.31 -15.57 -9.52
CA LEU A 611 15.98 -16.99 -9.56
C LEU A 611 15.85 -17.58 -8.16
N PHE A 612 15.02 -18.62 -8.03
CA PHE A 612 14.66 -19.21 -6.75
C PHE A 612 15.05 -20.69 -6.66
N ILE A 613 15.37 -21.12 -5.44
CA ILE A 613 15.59 -22.52 -5.07
C ILE A 613 14.64 -22.93 -3.94
N ASN A 614 14.29 -24.21 -3.90
CA ASN A 614 13.46 -24.77 -2.84
C ASN A 614 14.27 -24.96 -1.55
N LEU A 615 13.89 -24.23 -0.51
CA LEU A 615 14.40 -24.34 0.85
C LEU A 615 13.42 -25.11 1.73
N ARG A 616 13.95 -25.87 2.69
CA ARG A 616 13.15 -26.64 3.65
C ARG A 616 13.44 -26.27 5.08
N LYS A 617 12.38 -26.35 5.90
CA LYS A 617 12.46 -26.15 7.36
C LYS A 617 13.15 -24.82 7.69
N VAL A 618 12.78 -23.76 6.98
CA VAL A 618 13.28 -22.41 7.27
C VAL A 618 12.52 -21.89 8.48
N SER A 619 13.22 -21.26 9.41
CA SER A 619 12.58 -20.53 10.50
C SER A 619 13.09 -19.09 10.55
N ASN A 620 12.18 -18.16 10.77
CA ASN A 620 12.48 -16.75 10.95
C ASN A 620 11.77 -16.28 12.22
N TRP A 621 12.52 -15.77 13.19
CA TRP A 621 11.95 -15.24 14.42
C TRP A 621 12.59 -13.92 14.78
N GLY A 622 11.83 -13.08 15.47
CA GLY A 622 12.32 -11.75 15.79
C GLY A 622 11.50 -11.02 16.83
N LEU A 623 12.03 -9.86 17.22
CA LEU A 623 11.44 -8.91 18.14
C LEU A 623 11.43 -7.53 17.47
N GLU A 624 10.25 -6.92 17.37
CA GLU A 624 10.05 -5.58 16.83
C GLU A 624 9.53 -4.69 17.97
N TRP A 625 10.27 -3.65 18.31
CA TRP A 625 9.90 -2.68 19.34
C TRP A 625 9.84 -1.27 18.74
N THR A 626 8.79 -0.52 19.03
CA THR A 626 8.67 0.89 18.66
C THR A 626 8.27 1.73 19.86
N LEU A 627 8.88 2.91 19.99
CA LEU A 627 8.56 3.91 20.99
C LEU A 627 8.38 5.27 20.28
N ASN A 628 7.19 5.84 20.42
CA ASN A 628 6.87 7.20 20.00
C ASN A 628 6.63 8.08 21.22
N LEU A 629 7.29 9.23 21.28
CA LEU A 629 7.16 10.23 22.33
C LEU A 629 6.84 11.57 21.67
N ASP A 630 5.75 12.22 22.06
CA ASP A 630 5.45 13.59 21.60
C ASP A 630 5.53 14.56 22.80
N PHE A 631 6.55 15.41 22.78
CA PHE A 631 6.82 16.39 23.83
C PHE A 631 6.39 17.78 23.38
N GLY A 632 5.52 18.45 24.13
CA GLY A 632 5.22 19.88 23.91
C GLY A 632 3.73 20.21 23.90
N ARG A 633 3.41 21.44 23.50
CA ARG A 633 2.04 21.95 23.31
C ARG A 633 2.00 22.86 22.07
N GLY A 634 0.99 22.66 21.21
CA GLY A 634 0.80 23.44 19.98
C GLY A 634 1.99 23.32 19.03
N ASP A 635 2.37 24.43 18.41
CA ASP A 635 3.44 24.53 17.39
C ASP A 635 4.86 24.25 17.92
N ARG A 636 5.00 24.00 19.22
CA ARG A 636 6.28 23.64 19.87
C ARG A 636 6.22 22.19 20.34
N SER A 637 5.91 21.29 19.42
CA SER A 637 5.96 19.84 19.64
C SER A 637 7.23 19.23 19.07
N PHE A 638 7.79 18.28 19.80
CA PHE A 638 8.93 17.45 19.38
C PHE A 638 8.47 16.00 19.38
N LYS A 639 8.40 15.41 18.19
CA LYS A 639 8.05 14.01 17.99
C LYS A 639 9.33 13.19 17.88
N PHE A 640 9.54 12.28 18.83
CA PHE A 640 10.63 11.31 18.82
C PHE A 640 10.06 9.93 18.51
N LYS A 641 10.62 9.27 17.50
CA LYS A 641 10.29 7.88 17.14
C LYS A 641 11.57 7.05 17.17
N CYS A 642 11.55 5.98 17.94
CA CYS A 642 12.62 4.99 18.01
C CYS A 642 12.05 3.62 17.64
N THR A 643 12.80 2.87 16.85
CA THR A 643 12.45 1.52 16.43
C THR A 643 13.67 0.62 16.61
N PHE A 644 13.47 -0.52 17.25
CA PHE A 644 14.45 -1.58 17.39
C PHE A 644 13.89 -2.85 16.77
N ILE A 645 14.71 -3.52 15.95
CA ILE A 645 14.34 -4.78 15.30
C ILE A 645 15.49 -5.76 15.53
N PHE A 646 15.15 -6.94 16.02
CA PHE A 646 16.03 -8.09 16.03
C PHE A 646 15.38 -9.19 15.18
N GLN A 647 16.14 -9.75 14.26
CA GLN A 647 15.69 -10.85 13.40
C GLN A 647 16.77 -11.92 13.34
N ASN A 648 16.35 -13.18 13.39
CA ASN A 648 17.20 -14.34 13.18
C ASN A 648 16.52 -15.32 12.21
N THR A 649 17.20 -15.63 11.12
CA THR A 649 16.72 -16.55 10.09
C THR A 649 17.65 -17.75 10.01
N LYS A 650 17.09 -18.95 10.06
CA LYS A 650 17.81 -20.22 9.98
C LYS A 650 17.25 -21.05 8.82
N VAL A 651 18.14 -21.47 7.92
CA VAL A 651 17.80 -22.38 6.82
C VAL A 651 18.12 -23.81 7.25
N GLY A 652 17.12 -24.69 7.22
CA GLY A 652 17.25 -26.07 7.69
C GLY A 652 17.90 -27.03 6.68
N GLY A 653 17.79 -26.73 5.39
CA GLY A 653 18.42 -27.47 4.29
C GLY A 653 17.93 -26.99 2.92
N ILE A 654 18.66 -27.36 1.88
CA ILE A 654 18.34 -27.10 0.47
C ILE A 654 17.92 -28.44 -0.15
N PHE A 655 16.93 -28.48 -1.05
CA PHE A 655 16.69 -29.67 -1.86
C PHE A 655 17.88 -29.92 -2.80
N PRO A 656 18.34 -31.17 -2.96
CA PRO A 656 19.29 -31.50 -4.03
C PRO A 656 18.67 -31.30 -5.41
#